data_AF-A0A945S759-F1
#
_entry.id   AF-A0A945S759-F1
#
_cell.length_a   1.000
_cell.length_b   1.000
_cell.length_c   1.000
_cell.angle_alpha   90.00
_cell.angle_beta   90.00
_cell.angle_gamma   90.00
#
_symmetry.space_group_name_H-M   'P 1'
#
loop_
_entity.id
_entity.type
_entity.pdbx_description
1 polymer ?
#
loop_
_entity_poly.entity_id
_entity_poly.type
_entity_poly.pdbx_seq_one_letter_code
_entity_poly.pdbx_strand_id
1 'polypeptide(L)'
;MYRPCLLSLSAMAMVAVQSPTQSAPRAHCNVTVGSMPTVVFTGDSQSCGRNLAIDFPQLLSRLLPARVINTAVGGSNSTALLAPMTGGTLSVKAGENVVYGKKVRWGMGPFPGMRITIDGEDYTIDHVDEHPPTRDTEIHLSEPARASYSGSAYAIEPGWRVRVAQWRPDVVCLMYINDGVMGTAAQDRWREMVRRIRALNAVPVLMSPVPVDDALHGGNHPGDNDRWSRNAAAVRGLAAELNCWFVDVFDLYWKLDPPLRGLVADGIHPDTDGSRLIVNGLGWVFEQMGLFGNPVFIKGSYAEDATAPLPQMIMDAAPFRISQPDHPDPDHQNEAGFTLAARLMNDDYALLAETDGHVLPMDRGVLLQVGLPSPPAQSRITLQIVGNGIEGAQVWLPQLSRWSTLPVERTTSGVVCRLRHDDSGTAEWHILILPEQAGAALDHIQFRVPGTSLPPWQPTGSPRPYQISSDHARPDNTIPNADFASDPIGWALSGHATVNSPSAVDVSGIAVPDSGKSRSICIPDSVPVRPYDLLDVQGSERQNDGHYRIRNRLTTSSYRVRRRPKNKEGELRGTLAHDHGCGFVPGGSCLDVRGDGEASVLVSLPNGTERIRTSLFHRVVDPDSLGTRDVPGRQARVEWTFIDLNGVPLAAASDAQLDGSYQWQKAEFSHTVPLGTASVKLSLATQSELLVQYTGIYLAPTGK
;
A
#
# COMPACT_ATOMS: atom_id res chain seq x y z
N MET A 1 49.25 -9.80 -70.58
CA MET A 1 49.45 -8.38 -70.23
C MET A 1 48.96 -8.15 -68.80
N TYR A 2 49.80 -7.75 -67.84
CA TYR A 2 50.90 -8.55 -67.27
C TYR A 2 50.84 -8.41 -65.73
N ARG A 3 51.13 -9.51 -65.03
CA ARG A 3 51.26 -9.72 -63.57
C ARG A 3 52.17 -8.67 -62.88
N PRO A 4 52.11 -8.58 -61.53
CA PRO A 4 53.26 -9.04 -60.73
C PRO A 4 52.82 -9.76 -59.44
N CYS A 5 53.34 -10.94 -59.09
CA CYS A 5 54.69 -11.34 -58.64
C CYS A 5 54.78 -11.46 -57.11
N LEU A 6 54.76 -12.72 -56.69
CA LEU A 6 55.24 -13.28 -55.44
C LEU A 6 56.65 -12.77 -55.09
N LEU A 7 56.88 -12.50 -53.81
CA LEU A 7 58.20 -12.69 -53.20
C LEU A 7 58.06 -13.41 -51.86
N SER A 8 58.99 -14.34 -51.71
CA SER A 8 59.01 -15.48 -50.81
C SER A 8 59.77 -15.17 -49.52
N LEU A 9 59.18 -15.64 -48.41
CA LEU A 9 59.77 -16.21 -47.19
C LEU A 9 61.28 -16.06 -46.92
N SER A 10 61.59 -15.57 -45.72
CA SER A 10 62.63 -16.13 -44.87
C SER A 10 62.25 -15.95 -43.39
N ALA A 11 62.35 -17.05 -42.64
CA ALA A 11 61.93 -17.18 -41.26
C ALA A 11 62.90 -16.51 -40.28
N MET A 12 62.35 -15.81 -39.27
CA MET A 12 63.05 -15.47 -38.03
C MET A 12 62.17 -15.94 -36.85
N ALA A 13 62.75 -16.75 -35.99
CA ALA A 13 62.17 -17.16 -34.72
C ALA A 13 62.09 -15.93 -33.78
N MET A 14 60.87 -15.54 -33.39
CA MET A 14 60.64 -14.60 -32.30
C MET A 14 60.18 -15.35 -31.06
N VAL A 15 61.01 -15.27 -30.02
CA VAL A 15 60.68 -15.60 -28.64
C VAL A 15 59.61 -14.62 -28.18
N ALA A 16 58.36 -15.08 -28.04
CA ALA A 16 57.29 -14.29 -27.46
C ALA A 16 57.46 -14.26 -25.93
N VAL A 17 57.99 -13.15 -25.42
CA VAL A 17 57.90 -12.81 -23.99
C VAL A 17 56.45 -12.51 -23.67
N GLN A 18 55.76 -13.45 -23.01
CA GLN A 18 54.46 -13.18 -22.40
C GLN A 18 54.67 -12.29 -21.18
N SER A 19 54.55 -10.98 -21.36
CA SER A 19 54.33 -10.08 -20.24
C SER A 19 52.90 -10.29 -19.71
N PRO A 20 52.69 -10.56 -18.42
CA PRO A 20 51.36 -10.57 -17.85
C PRO A 20 50.84 -9.13 -17.87
N THR A 21 49.96 -8.81 -18.81
CA THR A 21 49.13 -7.61 -18.72
C THR A 21 48.26 -7.76 -17.49
N GLN A 22 48.68 -7.18 -16.38
CA GLN A 22 47.80 -6.89 -15.24
C GLN A 22 46.67 -6.01 -15.77
N SER A 23 45.52 -6.62 -16.06
CA SER A 23 44.30 -5.88 -16.33
C SER A 23 44.02 -4.99 -15.13
N ALA A 24 43.90 -3.69 -15.34
CA ALA A 24 43.45 -2.76 -14.30
C ALA A 24 42.19 -3.35 -13.61
N PRO A 25 42.08 -3.26 -12.27
CA PRO A 25 40.94 -3.80 -11.56
C PRO A 25 39.67 -3.21 -12.17
N ARG A 26 38.80 -4.08 -12.70
CA ARG A 26 37.49 -3.66 -13.20
C ARG A 26 36.75 -2.98 -12.05
N ALA A 27 36.15 -1.82 -12.29
CA ALA A 27 35.30 -1.19 -11.31
C ALA A 27 34.18 -2.16 -10.92
N HIS A 28 33.83 -2.16 -9.63
CA HIS A 28 32.69 -2.89 -9.09
C HIS A 28 31.78 -1.90 -8.38
N CYS A 29 30.46 -2.09 -8.50
CA CYS A 29 29.48 -1.45 -7.64
C CYS A 29 28.98 -2.43 -6.58
N ASN A 30 28.85 -1.94 -5.34
CA ASN A 30 28.24 -2.69 -4.26
C ASN A 30 26.76 -2.33 -4.20
N VAL A 31 25.89 -3.34 -4.26
CA VAL A 31 24.46 -3.21 -4.02
C VAL A 31 24.16 -3.77 -2.63
N THR A 32 23.56 -2.95 -1.79
CA THR A 32 23.06 -3.28 -0.45
C THR A 32 21.65 -2.72 -0.29
N VAL A 33 21.00 -2.94 0.86
CA VAL A 33 19.73 -2.28 1.19
C VAL A 33 19.83 -0.76 1.05
N GLY A 34 20.97 -0.16 1.45
CA GLY A 34 21.22 1.28 1.34
C GLY A 34 21.42 1.78 -0.10
N SER A 35 21.47 0.89 -1.09
CA SER A 35 21.49 1.26 -2.51
C SER A 35 20.08 1.48 -3.08
N MET A 36 19.04 1.07 -2.36
CA MET A 36 17.66 1.28 -2.76
C MET A 36 17.25 2.75 -2.53
N PRO A 37 16.39 3.32 -3.39
CA PRO A 37 15.75 4.58 -3.06
C PRO A 37 14.95 4.43 -1.77
N THR A 38 14.99 5.44 -0.90
CA THR A 38 14.32 5.43 0.40
C THR A 38 13.08 6.33 0.37
N VAL A 39 11.92 5.74 0.62
CA VAL A 39 10.63 6.42 0.74
C VAL A 39 10.23 6.51 2.21
N VAL A 40 10.17 7.73 2.73
CA VAL A 40 9.73 7.99 4.11
C VAL A 40 8.29 8.46 4.11
N PHE A 41 7.44 7.73 4.81
CA PHE A 41 6.09 8.16 5.17
C PHE A 41 6.13 8.82 6.54
N THR A 42 5.60 10.03 6.63
CA THR A 42 5.34 10.65 7.92
C THR A 42 4.00 11.36 7.93
N GLY A 43 3.30 11.25 9.04
CA GLY A 43 1.92 11.68 9.15
C GLY A 43 1.37 11.46 10.54
N ASP A 44 0.10 11.11 10.59
CA ASP A 44 -0.63 10.87 11.84
C ASP A 44 -1.23 9.46 11.92
N SER A 45 -2.29 9.29 12.73
CA SER A 45 -2.91 7.98 12.96
C SER A 45 -3.50 7.34 11.71
N GLN A 46 -3.82 8.12 10.67
CA GLN A 46 -4.26 7.56 9.38
C GLN A 46 -3.11 6.92 8.60
N SER A 47 -1.86 7.17 8.98
CA SER A 47 -0.65 6.66 8.31
C SER A 47 0.07 5.54 9.06
N CYS A 48 -0.19 5.31 10.36
CA CYS A 48 0.57 4.35 11.18
C CYS A 48 -0.10 2.99 11.43
N GLY A 49 -1.23 2.70 10.75
CA GLY A 49 -1.98 1.45 10.94
C GLY A 49 -2.62 1.36 12.32
N ARG A 50 -3.91 1.06 12.42
CA ARG A 50 -4.56 0.86 13.72
C ARG A 50 -5.48 -0.34 13.70
N ASN A 51 -5.77 -0.86 14.89
CA ASN A 51 -6.68 -2.00 15.09
C ASN A 51 -6.26 -3.26 14.31
N LEU A 52 -4.96 -3.54 14.21
CA LEU A 52 -4.40 -4.72 13.53
C LEU A 52 -4.48 -4.69 11.99
N ALA A 53 -4.72 -3.50 11.41
CA ALA A 53 -4.70 -3.31 9.96
C ALA A 53 -3.26 -3.17 9.45
N ILE A 54 -2.98 -3.76 8.28
CA ILE A 54 -1.73 -3.53 7.55
C ILE A 54 -1.85 -2.19 6.85
N ASP A 55 -1.05 -1.22 7.27
CA ASP A 55 -1.07 0.12 6.70
C ASP A 55 -0.51 0.19 5.27
N PHE A 56 -0.83 1.27 4.57
CA PHE A 56 -0.42 1.44 3.18
C PHE A 56 1.11 1.55 3.00
N PRO A 57 1.93 2.09 3.93
CA PRO A 57 3.39 1.99 3.82
C PRO A 57 3.89 0.53 3.82
N GLN A 58 3.37 -0.33 4.70
CA GLN A 58 3.76 -1.74 4.75
C GLN A 58 3.21 -2.55 3.58
N LEU A 59 2.06 -2.19 3.01
CA LEU A 59 1.61 -2.76 1.74
C LEU A 59 2.51 -2.32 0.58
N LEU A 60 2.93 -1.05 0.55
CA LEU A 60 3.83 -0.53 -0.47
C LEU A 60 5.23 -1.13 -0.40
N SER A 61 5.76 -1.43 0.79
CA SER A 61 7.09 -2.05 0.93
C SER A 61 7.17 -3.42 0.25
N ARG A 62 6.03 -4.10 0.08
CA ARG A 62 5.93 -5.38 -0.66
C ARG A 62 6.00 -5.16 -2.17
N LEU A 63 5.42 -4.07 -2.66
CA LEU A 63 5.25 -3.79 -4.09
C LEU A 63 6.40 -2.99 -4.70
N LEU A 64 6.97 -2.06 -3.94
CA LEU A 64 7.86 -1.04 -4.46
C LEU A 64 9.33 -1.51 -4.41
N PRO A 65 10.13 -1.38 -5.49
CA PRO A 65 11.56 -1.68 -5.48
C PRO A 65 12.36 -0.56 -4.79
N ALA A 66 12.00 -0.26 -3.54
CA ALA A 66 12.51 0.82 -2.72
C ALA A 66 12.45 0.42 -1.24
N ARG A 67 13.31 1.02 -0.41
CA ARG A 67 13.20 0.91 1.04
C ARG A 67 12.07 1.82 1.51
N VAL A 68 11.09 1.27 2.22
CA VAL A 68 9.97 2.05 2.77
C VAL A 68 10.14 2.18 4.28
N ILE A 69 9.98 3.39 4.80
CA ILE A 69 10.07 3.70 6.23
C ILE A 69 8.78 4.39 6.65
N ASN A 70 8.15 3.95 7.74
CA ASN A 70 6.99 4.62 8.33
C ASN A 70 7.36 5.28 9.67
N THR A 71 7.24 6.60 9.75
CA THR A 71 7.49 7.39 10.96
C THR A 71 6.28 8.25 11.35
N ALA A 72 5.09 7.86 10.90
CA ALA A 72 3.86 8.50 11.32
C ALA A 72 3.60 8.31 12.82
N VAL A 73 2.88 9.25 13.45
CA VAL A 73 2.63 9.19 14.91
C VAL A 73 1.17 9.46 15.18
N GLY A 74 0.50 8.55 15.87
CA GLY A 74 -0.92 8.70 16.20
C GLY A 74 -1.25 10.07 16.81
N GLY A 75 -2.31 10.73 16.33
CA GLY A 75 -2.72 12.06 16.80
C GLY A 75 -1.81 13.23 16.42
N SER A 76 -0.70 12.99 15.71
CA SER A 76 0.28 14.03 15.34
C SER A 76 -0.21 14.99 14.26
N ASN A 77 0.46 16.13 14.14
CA ASN A 77 0.15 17.20 13.18
C ASN A 77 1.45 17.86 12.66
N SER A 78 1.33 18.75 11.68
CA SER A 78 2.50 19.41 11.07
C SER A 78 3.33 20.25 12.06
N THR A 79 2.71 20.72 13.15
CA THR A 79 3.42 21.50 14.19
C THR A 79 4.39 20.61 14.96
N ALA A 80 3.98 19.40 15.34
CA ALA A 80 4.85 18.46 16.07
C ALA A 80 6.09 18.05 15.25
N LEU A 81 6.00 18.11 13.91
CA LEU A 81 7.15 17.84 13.03
C LEU A 81 8.14 19.02 12.98
N LEU A 82 7.66 20.26 13.08
CA LEU A 82 8.45 21.46 12.80
C LEU A 82 8.86 22.31 14.00
N ALA A 83 8.06 22.30 15.06
CA ALA A 83 8.23 23.15 16.23
C ALA A 83 8.49 22.32 17.49
N PRO A 84 9.29 22.83 18.45
CA PRO A 84 9.47 22.19 19.74
C PRO A 84 8.13 22.07 20.47
N MET A 85 7.92 20.95 21.16
CA MET A 85 6.74 20.75 21.99
C MET A 85 7.01 21.21 23.42
N THR A 86 6.16 22.12 23.90
CA THR A 86 6.24 22.73 25.23
C THR A 86 4.83 22.83 25.84
N GLY A 87 4.74 23.21 27.12
CA GLY A 87 3.48 23.51 27.81
C GLY A 87 3.14 22.51 28.92
N GLY A 88 2.21 22.85 29.81
CA GLY A 88 1.96 22.02 31.01
C GLY A 88 3.18 21.98 31.95
N THR A 89 3.25 20.95 32.78
CA THR A 89 4.37 20.71 33.70
C THR A 89 4.78 19.26 33.66
N LEU A 90 6.05 18.96 33.93
CA LEU A 90 6.54 17.60 34.13
C LEU A 90 7.22 17.44 35.48
N SER A 91 7.38 16.19 35.91
CA SER A 91 8.23 15.84 37.05
C SER A 91 9.00 14.55 36.81
N VAL A 92 10.24 14.47 37.30
CA VAL A 92 11.10 13.28 37.29
C VAL A 92 12.03 13.34 38.51
N LYS A 93 12.37 12.19 39.13
CA LYS A 93 13.40 12.17 40.19
C LYS A 93 14.77 11.79 39.64
N ALA A 94 15.83 12.29 40.28
CA ALA A 94 17.19 11.85 39.98
C ALA A 94 17.31 10.33 40.06
N GLY A 95 17.91 9.72 39.05
CA GLY A 95 18.06 8.27 38.92
C GLY A 95 16.84 7.53 38.37
N GLU A 96 15.72 8.21 38.08
CA GLU A 96 14.56 7.61 37.41
C GLU A 96 14.62 7.83 35.89
N ASN A 97 14.06 6.90 35.12
CA ASN A 97 13.92 7.01 33.66
C ASN A 97 12.54 7.53 33.24
N VAL A 98 11.60 7.72 34.17
CA VAL A 98 10.21 8.04 33.84
C VAL A 98 9.92 9.50 34.13
N VAL A 99 9.51 10.23 33.09
CA VAL A 99 9.10 11.62 33.16
C VAL A 99 7.58 11.69 33.13
N TYR A 100 6.99 12.14 34.23
CA TYR A 100 5.54 12.24 34.38
C TYR A 100 5.06 13.62 33.91
N GLY A 101 4.21 13.63 32.89
CA GLY A 101 3.61 14.84 32.34
C GLY A 101 2.22 15.14 32.92
N LYS A 102 1.97 16.40 33.28
CA LYS A 102 0.66 16.88 33.73
C LYS A 102 0.16 18.02 32.85
N LYS A 103 -1.07 17.90 32.34
CA LYS A 103 -1.67 18.84 31.37
C LYS A 103 -0.80 19.03 30.11
N VAL A 104 -0.04 18.01 29.76
CA VAL A 104 0.75 17.96 28.53
C VAL A 104 -0.03 17.20 27.46
N ARG A 105 0.39 17.31 26.19
CA ARG A 105 -0.20 16.58 25.06
C ARG A 105 0.85 15.75 24.34
N TRP A 106 1.59 14.93 25.10
CA TRP A 106 2.66 14.12 24.55
C TRP A 106 2.17 12.89 23.78
N GLY A 107 0.92 12.44 23.93
CA GLY A 107 0.39 11.30 23.16
C GLY A 107 0.26 11.55 21.64
N MET A 108 0.67 12.72 21.14
CA MET A 108 0.42 13.18 19.77
C MET A 108 1.69 13.70 19.06
N GLY A 109 2.91 13.38 19.52
CA GLY A 109 4.08 14.07 18.98
C GLY A 109 5.44 13.40 19.15
N PRO A 110 5.92 13.19 20.39
CA PRO A 110 7.22 12.60 20.64
C PRO A 110 7.28 11.18 20.10
N PHE A 111 8.46 10.82 19.61
CA PHE A 111 8.75 9.57 18.92
C PHE A 111 10.08 9.03 19.45
N PRO A 112 10.27 7.70 19.53
CA PRO A 112 11.52 7.11 19.99
C PRO A 112 12.74 7.68 19.28
N GLY A 113 13.73 8.10 20.08
CA GLY A 113 14.98 8.71 19.63
C GLY A 113 14.94 10.24 19.54
N MET A 114 13.79 10.87 19.81
CA MET A 114 13.72 12.32 19.96
C MET A 114 14.38 12.78 21.26
N ARG A 115 14.84 14.04 21.30
CA ARG A 115 15.44 14.66 22.48
C ARG A 115 14.41 15.43 23.30
N ILE A 116 14.51 15.32 24.62
CA ILE A 116 13.81 16.17 25.59
C ILE A 116 14.85 16.90 26.43
N THR A 117 14.78 18.23 26.44
CA THR A 117 15.56 19.08 27.32
C THR A 117 14.74 19.37 28.57
N ILE A 118 15.25 19.03 29.75
CA ILE A 118 14.61 19.28 31.06
C ILE A 118 15.58 20.13 31.87
N ASP A 119 15.19 21.36 32.20
CA ASP A 119 16.04 22.30 32.96
C ASP A 119 17.45 22.51 32.38
N GLY A 120 17.56 22.51 31.04
CA GLY A 120 18.83 22.66 30.33
C GLY A 120 19.62 21.36 30.13
N GLU A 121 19.17 20.23 30.68
CA GLU A 121 19.79 18.92 30.49
C GLU A 121 19.06 18.14 29.38
N ASP A 122 19.81 17.61 28.42
CA ASP A 122 19.24 16.84 27.30
C ASP A 122 19.25 15.33 27.56
N TYR A 123 18.10 14.72 27.30
CA TYR A 123 17.86 13.27 27.38
C TYR A 123 17.29 12.74 26.07
N THR A 124 17.53 11.47 25.77
CA THR A 124 16.87 10.76 24.66
C THR A 124 15.61 10.05 25.15
N ILE A 125 14.52 10.23 24.40
CA ILE A 125 13.25 9.52 24.60
C ILE A 125 13.40 8.10 24.07
N ASP A 126 13.16 7.10 24.93
CA ASP A 126 13.06 5.70 24.54
C ASP A 126 11.66 5.39 24.01
N HIS A 127 10.61 5.65 24.80
CA HIS A 127 9.21 5.50 24.39
C HIS A 127 8.29 6.45 25.15
N VAL A 128 7.01 6.44 24.77
CA VAL A 128 5.94 7.24 25.38
C VAL A 128 4.78 6.32 25.73
N ASP A 129 4.32 6.38 26.97
CA ASP A 129 3.09 5.72 27.41
C ASP A 129 1.99 6.76 27.59
N GLU A 130 0.82 6.46 27.02
CA GLU A 130 -0.40 7.25 27.24
C GLU A 130 -1.39 6.43 28.06
N HIS A 131 -1.92 7.05 29.11
CA HIS A 131 -2.89 6.42 30.02
C HIS A 131 -4.29 7.01 29.77
N PRO A 132 -5.08 6.49 28.80
CA PRO A 132 -6.47 6.90 28.63
C PRO A 132 -7.34 6.40 29.80
N PRO A 133 -8.37 7.15 30.26
CA PRO A 133 -8.86 8.42 29.71
C PRO A 133 -8.25 9.67 30.37
N THR A 134 -7.36 9.52 31.36
CA THR A 134 -6.84 10.66 32.14
C THR A 134 -5.90 11.54 31.32
N ARG A 135 -5.35 11.01 30.21
CA ARG A 135 -4.34 11.65 29.34
C ARG A 135 -3.06 12.01 30.11
N ASP A 136 -2.84 11.36 31.24
CA ASP A 136 -1.54 11.37 31.87
C ASP A 136 -0.59 10.66 30.90
N THR A 137 0.57 11.27 30.68
CA THR A 137 1.53 10.81 29.68
C THR A 137 2.88 10.65 30.36
N GLU A 138 3.52 9.53 30.11
CA GLU A 138 4.84 9.20 30.62
C GLU A 138 5.80 9.20 29.43
N ILE A 139 6.91 9.89 29.59
CA ILE A 139 8.06 9.78 28.68
C ILE A 139 9.10 8.94 29.39
N HIS A 140 9.48 7.83 28.78
CA HIS A 140 10.57 7.01 29.26
C HIS A 140 11.86 7.45 28.57
N LEU A 141 12.90 7.68 29.37
CA LEU A 141 14.22 8.09 28.93
C LEU A 141 15.12 6.85 28.75
N SER A 142 15.99 6.88 27.74
CA SER A 142 17.00 5.81 27.57
C SER A 142 18.09 5.84 28.63
N GLU A 143 18.20 6.95 29.37
CA GLU A 143 19.13 7.14 30.47
C GLU A 143 18.44 7.75 31.71
N PRO A 144 18.90 7.44 32.93
CA PRO A 144 18.34 8.05 34.14
C PRO A 144 18.50 9.56 34.19
N ALA A 145 17.50 10.25 34.74
CA ALA A 145 17.55 11.69 34.97
C ALA A 145 18.70 12.04 35.92
N ARG A 146 19.50 13.04 35.55
CA ARG A 146 20.69 13.46 36.31
C ARG A 146 20.32 14.21 37.59
N ALA A 147 19.16 14.86 37.60
CA ALA A 147 18.64 15.62 38.73
C ALA A 147 17.12 15.46 38.83
N SER A 148 16.59 15.65 40.05
CA SER A 148 15.15 15.74 40.25
C SER A 148 14.64 17.09 39.73
N TYR A 149 13.53 17.07 38.99
CA TYR A 149 12.94 18.27 38.43
C TYR A 149 11.41 18.23 38.55
N SER A 150 10.80 19.40 38.76
CA SER A 150 9.35 19.60 38.67
C SER A 150 9.06 21.02 38.19
N GLY A 151 8.42 21.16 37.04
CA GLY A 151 8.19 22.48 36.45
C GLY A 151 7.79 22.44 34.97
N SER A 152 7.81 23.62 34.34
CA SER A 152 7.42 23.81 32.93
C SER A 152 8.58 24.15 32.01
N ALA A 153 9.81 24.25 32.54
CA ALA A 153 11.03 24.51 31.76
C ALA A 153 11.53 23.20 31.14
N TYR A 154 10.84 22.81 30.07
CA TYR A 154 11.25 21.71 29.23
C TYR A 154 10.89 21.98 27.78
N ALA A 155 11.57 21.31 26.86
CA ALA A 155 11.21 21.30 25.46
C ALA A 155 11.54 19.93 24.86
N ILE A 156 10.60 19.36 24.12
CA ILE A 156 10.88 18.21 23.26
C ILE A 156 11.19 18.76 21.88
N GLU A 157 12.27 18.28 21.26
CA GLU A 157 12.67 18.75 19.93
C GLU A 157 11.56 18.50 18.88
N PRO A 158 11.57 19.21 17.74
CA PRO A 158 10.70 18.87 16.61
C PRO A 158 10.99 17.47 16.07
N GLY A 159 9.94 16.77 15.60
CA GLY A 159 10.08 15.42 15.04
C GLY A 159 10.95 15.33 13.77
N TRP A 160 11.21 16.44 13.06
CA TRP A 160 11.90 16.48 11.76
C TRP A 160 13.15 15.60 11.66
N ARG A 161 14.06 15.68 12.65
CA ARG A 161 15.32 14.95 12.63
C ARG A 161 15.09 13.44 12.60
N VAL A 162 14.27 12.96 13.53
CA VAL A 162 14.07 11.53 13.78
C VAL A 162 13.07 10.90 12.80
N ARG A 163 12.04 11.65 12.42
CA ARG A 163 10.97 11.16 11.56
C ARG A 163 11.31 11.26 10.06
N VAL A 164 12.18 12.19 9.67
CA VAL A 164 12.49 12.42 8.25
C VAL A 164 13.99 12.41 7.97
N ALA A 165 14.75 13.36 8.54
CA ALA A 165 16.09 13.66 8.03
C ALA A 165 17.12 12.53 8.25
N GLN A 166 17.07 11.82 9.38
CA GLN A 166 18.03 10.76 9.70
C GLN A 166 18.00 9.59 8.70
N TRP A 167 16.88 9.40 8.02
CA TRP A 167 16.66 8.30 7.07
C TRP A 167 17.21 8.59 5.67
N ARG A 168 17.71 9.82 5.44
CA ARG A 168 18.26 10.25 4.13
C ARG A 168 17.31 9.92 2.97
N PRO A 169 16.06 10.39 3.01
CA PRO A 169 15.04 10.00 2.04
C PRO A 169 15.37 10.47 0.63
N ASP A 170 14.94 9.70 -0.37
CA ASP A 170 14.80 10.15 -1.75
C ASP A 170 13.38 10.69 -2.02
N VAL A 171 12.39 10.17 -1.29
CA VAL A 171 10.99 10.58 -1.38
C VAL A 171 10.42 10.73 0.04
N VAL A 172 9.64 11.80 0.27
CA VAL A 172 8.93 12.02 1.54
C VAL A 172 7.45 12.23 1.28
N CYS A 173 6.62 11.36 1.84
CA CYS A 173 5.16 11.40 1.76
C CYS A 173 4.58 12.03 3.04
N LEU A 174 3.72 13.05 2.88
CA LEU A 174 3.10 13.82 3.98
C LEU A 174 1.58 13.68 3.97
N MET A 175 0.98 13.24 5.08
CA MET A 175 -0.47 13.19 5.29
C MET A 175 -0.84 13.56 6.74
N TYR A 176 -1.66 14.60 6.93
CA TYR A 176 -2.10 15.03 8.27
C TYR A 176 -3.58 15.45 8.28
N ILE A 177 -4.43 14.69 8.98
CA ILE A 177 -5.80 15.08 9.31
C ILE A 177 -5.85 15.97 10.56
N ASN A 178 -4.94 15.79 11.52
CA ASN A 178 -5.01 16.51 12.81
C ASN A 178 -4.48 17.97 12.76
N ASP A 179 -4.13 18.50 11.59
CA ASP A 179 -3.87 19.93 11.42
C ASP A 179 -5.13 20.79 11.63
N GLY A 180 -6.31 20.17 11.72
CA GLY A 180 -7.58 20.88 11.86
C GLY A 180 -7.89 21.63 10.57
N VAL A 181 -8.35 22.87 10.63
CA VAL A 181 -8.62 23.67 9.41
C VAL A 181 -7.29 24.11 8.77
N MET A 182 -7.13 23.88 7.46
CA MET A 182 -5.96 24.29 6.67
C MET A 182 -5.92 25.80 6.36
N GLY A 183 -5.89 26.63 7.42
CA GLY A 183 -5.65 28.08 7.32
C GLY A 183 -4.19 28.42 6.99
N THR A 184 -3.90 29.71 6.83
CA THR A 184 -2.58 30.22 6.40
C THR A 184 -1.41 29.65 7.21
N ALA A 185 -1.50 29.65 8.54
CA ALA A 185 -0.43 29.12 9.39
C ALA A 185 -0.15 27.63 9.20
N ALA A 186 -1.19 26.82 8.91
CA ALA A 186 -1.00 25.41 8.58
C ALA A 186 -0.36 25.25 7.20
N GLN A 187 -0.82 26.02 6.21
CA GLN A 187 -0.22 26.03 4.87
C GLN A 187 1.25 26.45 4.89
N ASP A 188 1.62 27.44 5.71
CA ASP A 188 3.01 27.89 5.88
C ASP A 188 3.90 26.80 6.48
N ARG A 189 3.37 26.00 7.41
CA ARG A 189 4.06 24.79 7.89
C ARG A 189 4.26 23.77 6.78
N TRP A 190 3.27 23.55 5.93
CA TRP A 190 3.43 22.66 4.77
C TRP A 190 4.47 23.17 3.78
N ARG A 191 4.51 24.49 3.50
CA ARG A 191 5.58 25.12 2.69
C ARG A 191 6.95 24.88 3.31
N GLU A 192 7.07 25.04 4.63
CA GLU A 192 8.33 24.79 5.35
C GLU A 192 8.74 23.32 5.31
N MET A 193 7.80 22.37 5.46
CA MET A 193 8.09 20.93 5.28
C MET A 193 8.64 20.67 3.87
N VAL A 194 7.96 21.15 2.83
CA VAL A 194 8.41 21.00 1.43
C VAL A 194 9.80 21.60 1.22
N ARG A 195 10.07 22.79 1.76
CA ARG A 195 11.39 23.43 1.68
C ARG A 195 12.47 22.56 2.32
N ARG A 196 12.22 21.99 3.51
CA ARG A 196 13.18 21.12 4.19
C ARG A 196 13.36 19.78 3.48
N ILE A 197 12.32 19.20 2.89
CA ILE A 197 12.42 17.98 2.05
C ILE A 197 13.39 18.25 0.88
N ARG A 198 13.21 19.36 0.18
CA ARG A 198 14.10 19.75 -0.94
C ARG A 198 15.53 20.01 -0.51
N ALA A 199 15.74 20.54 0.70
CA ALA A 199 17.07 20.73 1.26
C ALA A 199 17.81 19.41 1.54
N LEU A 200 17.09 18.28 1.64
CA LEU A 200 17.64 16.93 1.70
C LEU A 200 17.90 16.32 0.31
N ASN A 201 17.63 17.06 -0.78
CA ASN A 201 17.56 16.56 -2.16
C ASN A 201 16.48 15.48 -2.39
N ALA A 202 15.46 15.45 -1.54
CA ALA A 202 14.34 14.52 -1.63
C ALA A 202 13.15 15.10 -2.40
N VAL A 203 12.28 14.23 -2.89
CA VAL A 203 11.05 14.57 -3.62
C VAL A 203 9.86 14.61 -2.65
N PRO A 204 9.14 15.75 -2.54
CA PRO A 204 7.94 15.84 -1.73
C PRO A 204 6.71 15.25 -2.46
N VAL A 205 5.98 14.38 -1.75
CA VAL A 205 4.65 13.87 -2.14
C VAL A 205 3.65 14.31 -1.08
N LEU A 206 2.67 15.12 -1.48
CA LEU A 206 1.61 15.59 -0.60
C LEU A 206 0.39 14.68 -0.74
N MET A 207 -0.29 14.41 0.38
CA MET A 207 -1.48 13.58 0.40
C MET A 207 -2.59 14.31 1.16
N SER A 208 -3.81 14.31 0.62
CA SER A 208 -4.99 14.71 1.39
C SER A 208 -5.30 13.65 2.45
N PRO A 209 -6.00 13.98 3.55
CA PRO A 209 -6.39 12.98 4.55
C PRO A 209 -7.44 11.99 4.03
N VAL A 210 -7.62 10.88 4.74
CA VAL A 210 -8.75 9.95 4.53
C VAL A 210 -10.03 10.60 5.07
N PRO A 211 -11.19 10.51 4.37
CA PRO A 211 -12.47 10.98 4.91
C PRO A 211 -12.84 10.23 6.19
N VAL A 212 -13.76 10.80 6.96
CA VAL A 212 -14.27 10.17 8.19
C VAL A 212 -15.70 9.67 7.99
N ASP A 213 -16.10 8.61 8.69
CA ASP A 213 -17.47 8.08 8.73
C ASP A 213 -18.36 9.01 9.58
N ASP A 214 -18.65 10.21 9.07
CA ASP A 214 -19.42 11.25 9.76
C ASP A 214 -20.94 10.99 9.78
N ALA A 215 -21.65 11.79 10.58
CA ALA A 215 -23.09 11.65 10.76
C ALA A 215 -23.92 12.00 9.50
N LEU A 216 -23.39 12.81 8.57
CA LEU A 216 -24.08 13.18 7.34
C LEU A 216 -24.11 12.01 6.34
N HIS A 217 -23.17 11.08 6.44
CA HIS A 217 -23.06 9.95 5.53
C HIS A 217 -23.43 8.60 6.18
N GLY A 218 -24.08 8.67 7.35
CA GLY A 218 -24.62 7.50 8.06
C GLY A 218 -23.71 6.88 9.11
N GLY A 219 -22.57 7.52 9.38
CA GLY A 219 -21.57 7.14 10.37
C GLY A 219 -21.73 7.81 11.73
N ASN A 220 -20.73 7.67 12.60
CA ASN A 220 -20.79 8.11 14.00
C ASN A 220 -19.66 9.03 14.43
N HIS A 221 -18.74 9.38 13.53
CA HIS A 221 -17.61 10.24 13.86
C HIS A 221 -18.09 11.71 14.02
N PRO A 222 -17.61 12.46 15.04
CA PRO A 222 -18.04 13.85 15.29
C PRO A 222 -17.39 14.88 14.33
N GLY A 223 -16.49 14.42 13.47
CA GLY A 223 -15.92 15.22 12.39
C GLY A 223 -16.92 15.51 11.27
N ASP A 224 -16.47 16.28 10.29
CA ASP A 224 -17.29 16.76 9.17
C ASP A 224 -16.46 16.67 7.88
N ASN A 225 -16.95 15.91 6.90
CA ASN A 225 -16.29 15.74 5.61
C ASN A 225 -16.31 17.00 4.74
N ASP A 226 -17.21 17.97 4.96
CA ASP A 226 -17.13 19.26 4.26
C ASP A 226 -15.85 20.01 4.64
N ARG A 227 -15.49 19.97 5.93
CA ARG A 227 -14.21 20.50 6.42
C ARG A 227 -13.03 19.77 5.81
N TRP A 228 -13.06 18.45 5.77
CA TRP A 228 -11.94 17.66 5.24
C TRP A 228 -11.79 17.75 3.73
N SER A 229 -12.90 17.92 2.99
CA SER A 229 -12.91 18.25 1.57
C SER A 229 -12.22 19.60 1.29
N ARG A 230 -12.52 20.64 2.09
CA ARG A 230 -11.82 21.93 1.99
C ARG A 230 -10.32 21.81 2.27
N ASN A 231 -9.93 20.97 3.23
CA ASN A 231 -8.52 20.71 3.50
C ASN A 231 -7.84 19.95 2.37
N ALA A 232 -8.48 18.92 1.80
CA ALA A 232 -7.98 18.19 0.65
C ALA A 232 -7.74 19.15 -0.53
N ALA A 233 -8.69 20.05 -0.81
CA ALA A 233 -8.55 21.10 -1.82
C ALA A 233 -7.37 22.06 -1.51
N ALA A 234 -7.17 22.44 -0.24
CA ALA A 234 -6.04 23.28 0.15
C ALA A 234 -4.69 22.58 -0.06
N VAL A 235 -4.57 21.30 0.32
CA VAL A 235 -3.35 20.50 0.07
C VAL A 235 -3.10 20.33 -1.43
N ARG A 236 -4.15 20.06 -2.22
CA ARG A 236 -4.07 20.01 -3.69
C ARG A 236 -3.57 21.33 -4.27
N GLY A 237 -4.10 22.46 -3.78
CA GLY A 237 -3.65 23.80 -4.17
C GLY A 237 -2.18 24.05 -3.85
N LEU A 238 -1.73 23.66 -2.65
CA LEU A 238 -0.32 23.73 -2.26
C LEU A 238 0.58 22.86 -3.12
N ALA A 239 0.14 21.64 -3.47
CA ALA A 239 0.93 20.77 -4.32
C ALA A 239 1.12 21.37 -5.72
N ALA A 240 0.09 22.00 -6.27
CA ALA A 240 0.19 22.71 -7.54
C ALA A 240 1.09 23.96 -7.42
N GLU A 241 0.89 24.79 -6.40
CA GLU A 241 1.69 26.00 -6.12
C GLU A 241 3.19 25.66 -6.00
N LEU A 242 3.50 24.60 -5.26
CA LEU A 242 4.87 24.24 -4.92
C LEU A 242 5.48 23.27 -5.93
N ASN A 243 4.77 22.82 -6.96
CA ASN A 243 5.19 21.77 -7.90
C ASN A 243 5.62 20.49 -7.16
N CYS A 244 4.70 19.92 -6.38
CA CYS A 244 4.85 18.66 -5.67
C CYS A 244 3.97 17.58 -6.30
N TRP A 245 4.36 16.32 -6.10
CA TRP A 245 3.49 15.20 -6.41
C TRP A 245 2.32 15.18 -5.43
N PHE A 246 1.15 14.74 -5.89
CA PHE A 246 -0.06 14.78 -5.07
C PHE A 246 -0.93 13.54 -5.23
N VAL A 247 -1.36 12.98 -4.10
CA VAL A 247 -2.38 11.93 -4.06
C VAL A 247 -3.61 12.46 -3.33
N ASP A 248 -4.72 12.55 -4.04
CA ASP A 248 -6.00 12.94 -3.45
C ASP A 248 -6.71 11.73 -2.85
N VAL A 249 -6.21 11.27 -1.71
CA VAL A 249 -6.82 10.17 -0.95
C VAL A 249 -8.29 10.45 -0.61
N PHE A 250 -8.64 11.71 -0.35
CA PHE A 250 -9.99 12.09 0.03
C PHE A 250 -10.97 11.84 -1.11
N ASP A 251 -10.67 12.39 -2.28
CA ASP A 251 -11.44 12.20 -3.50
C ASP A 251 -11.43 10.73 -3.96
N LEU A 252 -10.33 10.02 -3.75
CA LEU A 252 -10.22 8.60 -4.09
C LEU A 252 -11.20 7.74 -3.30
N TYR A 253 -11.28 7.93 -1.98
CA TYR A 253 -12.27 7.27 -1.14
C TYR A 253 -13.69 7.63 -1.57
N TRP A 254 -13.99 8.90 -1.81
CA TRP A 254 -15.34 9.30 -2.22
C TRP A 254 -15.79 8.66 -3.54
N LYS A 255 -14.87 8.44 -4.46
CA LYS A 255 -15.21 7.89 -5.78
C LYS A 255 -15.20 6.36 -5.81
N LEU A 256 -14.32 5.69 -5.06
CA LEU A 256 -14.18 4.23 -5.08
C LEU A 256 -14.79 3.52 -3.86
N ASP A 257 -15.07 4.25 -2.80
CA ASP A 257 -15.67 3.73 -1.58
C ASP A 257 -16.58 4.77 -0.87
N PRO A 258 -17.61 5.33 -1.54
CA PRO A 258 -18.43 6.39 -0.93
C PRO A 258 -19.07 6.00 0.42
N PRO A 259 -19.51 4.75 0.65
CA PRO A 259 -19.94 4.27 1.97
C PRO A 259 -18.83 4.03 3.01
N LEU A 260 -17.57 4.32 2.68
CA LEU A 260 -16.41 4.24 3.58
C LEU A 260 -16.25 2.86 4.23
N ARG A 261 -16.32 1.79 3.42
CA ARG A 261 -16.15 0.38 3.84
C ARG A 261 -14.74 0.11 4.36
N GLY A 262 -13.73 0.73 3.76
CA GLY A 262 -12.33 0.60 4.13
C GLY A 262 -11.92 1.39 5.37
N LEU A 263 -12.87 1.72 6.25
CA LEU A 263 -12.62 2.34 7.54
C LEU A 263 -12.97 1.36 8.66
N VAL A 264 -12.12 1.32 9.67
CA VAL A 264 -12.39 0.56 10.89
C VAL A 264 -13.56 1.18 11.68
N ALA A 265 -14.04 0.47 12.70
CA ALA A 265 -15.26 0.84 13.43
C ALA A 265 -15.23 2.20 14.17
N ASP A 266 -14.06 2.83 14.31
CA ASP A 266 -13.92 4.18 14.86
C ASP A 266 -14.24 5.29 13.85
N GLY A 267 -14.36 4.96 12.57
CA GLY A 267 -14.76 5.88 11.52
C GLY A 267 -13.70 6.90 11.11
N ILE A 268 -12.43 6.69 11.47
CA ILE A 268 -11.33 7.61 11.08
C ILE A 268 -10.12 6.88 10.51
N HIS A 269 -9.82 5.66 10.97
CA HIS A 269 -8.63 4.94 10.50
C HIS A 269 -8.97 3.99 9.34
N PRO A 270 -8.13 3.93 8.30
CA PRO A 270 -8.28 2.95 7.25
C PRO A 270 -8.00 1.54 7.77
N ASP A 271 -8.73 0.54 7.27
CA ASP A 271 -8.35 -0.86 7.42
C ASP A 271 -7.31 -1.27 6.35
N THR A 272 -7.00 -2.57 6.24
CA THR A 272 -6.05 -3.08 5.24
C THR A 272 -6.54 -2.83 3.81
N ASP A 273 -7.84 -2.92 3.56
CA ASP A 273 -8.42 -2.74 2.24
C ASP A 273 -8.47 -1.24 1.88
N GLY A 274 -8.89 -0.39 2.83
CA GLY A 274 -8.77 1.05 2.71
C GLY A 274 -7.34 1.53 2.47
N SER A 275 -6.37 0.89 3.13
CA SER A 275 -4.94 1.11 2.86
C SER A 275 -4.56 0.73 1.43
N ARG A 276 -5.10 -0.38 0.89
CA ARG A 276 -4.92 -0.77 -0.53
C ARG A 276 -5.43 0.29 -1.50
N LEU A 277 -6.52 0.98 -1.16
CA LEU A 277 -7.01 2.10 -1.95
C LEU A 277 -5.97 3.23 -2.06
N ILE A 278 -5.33 3.57 -0.93
CA ILE A 278 -4.25 4.57 -0.87
C ILE A 278 -3.03 4.10 -1.69
N VAL A 279 -2.70 2.80 -1.61
CA VAL A 279 -1.63 2.18 -2.42
C VAL A 279 -1.87 2.36 -3.91
N ASN A 280 -3.11 2.29 -4.41
CA ASN A 280 -3.39 2.52 -5.83
C ASN A 280 -3.03 3.95 -6.26
N GLY A 281 -3.41 4.96 -5.45
CA GLY A 281 -3.07 6.36 -5.72
C GLY A 281 -1.57 6.62 -5.68
N LEU A 282 -0.88 6.07 -4.67
CA LEU A 282 0.58 6.16 -4.55
C LEU A 282 1.30 5.38 -5.65
N GLY A 283 0.76 4.22 -6.04
CA GLY A 283 1.30 3.34 -7.07
C GLY A 283 1.43 4.07 -8.41
N TRP A 284 0.37 4.75 -8.84
CA TRP A 284 0.44 5.59 -10.04
C TRP A 284 1.46 6.71 -9.90
N VAL A 285 1.46 7.43 -8.78
CA VAL A 285 2.40 8.55 -8.55
C VAL A 285 3.86 8.06 -8.62
N PHE A 286 4.15 6.92 -8.01
CA PHE A 286 5.48 6.30 -8.02
C PHE A 286 5.85 5.71 -9.38
N GLU A 287 4.90 5.19 -10.15
CA GLU A 287 5.13 4.77 -11.53
C GLU A 287 5.51 5.96 -12.40
N GLN A 288 4.79 7.08 -12.28
CA GLN A 288 5.11 8.31 -13.02
C GLN A 288 6.44 8.94 -12.61
N MET A 289 6.89 8.71 -11.38
CA MET A 289 8.24 9.07 -10.93
C MET A 289 9.33 8.13 -11.44
N GLY A 290 8.98 6.98 -12.01
CA GLY A 290 9.95 5.95 -12.42
C GLY A 290 10.48 5.10 -11.26
N LEU A 291 9.81 5.11 -10.10
CA LEU A 291 10.26 4.37 -8.92
C LEU A 291 10.04 2.86 -9.09
N PHE A 292 8.92 2.43 -9.71
CA PHE A 292 8.71 1.01 -10.07
C PHE A 292 9.69 0.49 -11.12
N GLY A 293 10.25 1.38 -11.94
CA GLY A 293 11.26 1.04 -12.94
C GLY A 293 12.68 0.98 -12.38
N ASN A 294 12.87 1.15 -11.07
CA ASN A 294 14.19 1.11 -10.45
C ASN A 294 14.79 -0.31 -10.60
N PRO A 295 15.92 -0.46 -11.32
CA PRO A 295 16.50 -1.77 -11.59
C PRO A 295 17.27 -2.33 -10.39
N VAL A 296 17.52 -1.54 -9.34
CA VAL A 296 18.36 -1.93 -8.20
C VAL A 296 17.54 -2.02 -6.93
N PHE A 297 17.24 -3.25 -6.49
CA PHE A 297 16.48 -3.47 -5.26
C PHE A 297 16.82 -4.80 -4.60
N ILE A 298 16.55 -4.88 -3.30
CA ILE A 298 16.57 -6.11 -2.52
C ILE A 298 15.26 -6.13 -1.74
N LYS A 299 14.36 -7.05 -2.10
CA LYS A 299 13.13 -7.33 -1.35
C LYS A 299 13.26 -8.67 -0.67
N GLY A 300 12.84 -8.75 0.58
CA GLY A 300 12.93 -9.99 1.34
C GLY A 300 11.62 -10.45 1.92
N SER A 301 11.57 -11.74 2.18
CA SER A 301 10.49 -12.44 2.86
C SER A 301 11.04 -13.68 3.57
N TYR A 302 10.45 -14.05 4.69
CA TYR A 302 10.76 -15.30 5.37
C TYR A 302 10.18 -16.48 4.58
N ALA A 303 11.00 -17.50 4.34
CA ALA A 303 10.52 -18.72 3.68
C ALA A 303 9.77 -19.59 4.69
N GLU A 304 8.58 -20.06 4.34
CA GLU A 304 7.84 -21.03 5.17
C GLU A 304 8.29 -22.47 4.91
N ASP A 305 8.50 -22.80 3.62
CA ASP A 305 9.04 -24.08 3.17
C ASP A 305 10.14 -23.84 2.13
N ALA A 306 11.40 -23.98 2.55
CA ALA A 306 12.58 -23.81 1.70
C ALA A 306 12.68 -24.85 0.55
N THR A 307 11.82 -25.88 0.53
CA THR A 307 11.80 -26.91 -0.51
C THR A 307 10.75 -26.65 -1.60
N ALA A 308 9.82 -25.72 -1.36
CA ALA A 308 8.74 -25.41 -2.27
C ALA A 308 9.25 -24.77 -3.58
N PRO A 309 8.57 -24.98 -4.72
CA PRO A 309 8.87 -24.24 -5.95
C PRO A 309 8.57 -22.75 -5.77
N LEU A 310 9.27 -21.88 -6.49
CA LEU A 310 9.19 -20.43 -6.31
C LEU A 310 7.74 -19.87 -6.29
N PRO A 311 6.82 -20.26 -7.19
CA PRO A 311 5.46 -19.72 -7.15
C PRO A 311 4.72 -20.01 -5.84
N GLN A 312 4.91 -21.21 -5.28
CA GLN A 312 4.33 -21.59 -4.00
C GLN A 312 5.01 -20.82 -2.85
N MET A 313 6.34 -20.74 -2.88
CA MET A 313 7.11 -20.02 -1.87
C MET A 313 6.73 -18.55 -1.79
N ILE A 314 6.54 -17.86 -2.93
CA ILE A 314 6.10 -16.45 -2.96
C ILE A 314 4.71 -16.29 -2.33
N MET A 315 3.81 -17.26 -2.52
CA MET A 315 2.46 -17.20 -1.94
C MET A 315 2.47 -17.41 -0.42
N ASP A 316 3.37 -18.29 0.07
CA ASP A 316 3.42 -18.66 1.47
C ASP A 316 4.35 -17.75 2.30
N ALA A 317 5.30 -17.06 1.66
CA ALA A 317 6.34 -16.31 2.35
C ALA A 317 5.79 -15.10 3.11
N ALA A 318 6.20 -14.96 4.37
CA ALA A 318 5.91 -13.78 5.16
C ALA A 318 6.82 -12.61 4.73
N PRO A 319 6.29 -11.48 4.24
CA PRO A 319 7.12 -10.38 3.75
C PRO A 319 7.88 -9.71 4.89
N PHE A 320 9.04 -9.14 4.59
CA PHE A 320 9.79 -8.32 5.53
C PHE A 320 8.96 -7.16 6.09
N ARG A 321 9.19 -6.91 7.37
CA ARG A 321 8.58 -5.84 8.15
C ARG A 321 9.36 -4.54 7.94
N ILE A 322 8.64 -3.43 8.03
CA ILE A 322 9.23 -2.09 8.10
C ILE A 322 9.00 -1.51 9.49
N SER A 323 9.82 -0.53 9.87
CA SER A 323 9.62 0.21 11.12
C SER A 323 8.20 0.78 11.15
N GLN A 324 7.38 0.30 12.09
CA GLN A 324 5.97 0.72 12.27
C GLN A 324 5.69 1.06 13.74
N PRO A 325 5.22 2.29 14.03
CA PRO A 325 5.04 2.75 15.41
C PRO A 325 3.83 2.21 16.17
N ASP A 326 2.86 1.56 15.52
CA ASP A 326 1.56 1.22 16.13
C ASP A 326 1.14 -0.27 15.94
N HIS A 327 2.08 -1.20 15.72
CA HIS A 327 1.76 -2.64 15.64
C HIS A 327 2.54 -3.47 16.68
N PRO A 328 1.89 -4.01 17.72
CA PRO A 328 2.30 -5.29 18.27
C PRO A 328 1.97 -6.31 17.18
N ASP A 329 2.96 -7.04 16.67
CA ASP A 329 2.82 -8.18 15.75
C ASP A 329 1.40 -8.80 15.78
N PRO A 330 0.71 -8.98 14.62
CA PRO A 330 -0.61 -9.59 14.61
C PRO A 330 -0.71 -10.94 15.35
N ASP A 331 0.43 -11.62 15.57
CA ASP A 331 0.59 -12.85 16.35
C ASP A 331 1.27 -12.68 17.72
N HIS A 332 1.82 -11.49 18.04
CA HIS A 332 2.36 -11.16 19.36
C HIS A 332 1.90 -9.78 19.85
N GLN A 333 0.88 -9.81 20.72
CA GLN A 333 0.48 -8.67 21.55
C GLN A 333 1.53 -8.39 22.63
N ASN A 334 2.67 -7.80 22.27
CA ASN A 334 3.52 -7.18 23.28
C ASN A 334 3.13 -5.71 23.43
N GLU A 335 2.35 -5.41 24.48
CA GLU A 335 1.90 -4.06 24.84
C GLU A 335 3.05 -3.15 25.32
N ALA A 336 4.27 -3.67 25.43
CA ALA A 336 5.46 -2.95 25.88
C ALA A 336 6.00 -1.97 24.83
N GLY A 337 5.18 -1.02 24.38
CA GLY A 337 5.54 0.22 23.68
C GLY A 337 6.34 0.10 22.38
N PHE A 338 6.22 1.09 21.51
CA PHE A 338 7.18 1.27 20.43
C PHE A 338 8.44 1.93 21.02
N THR A 339 9.41 1.12 21.46
CA THR A 339 10.69 1.59 22.05
C THR A 339 11.72 1.96 21.00
N LEU A 340 12.81 2.62 21.41
CA LEU A 340 13.91 2.96 20.50
C LEU A 340 14.57 1.71 19.93
N ALA A 341 14.67 0.64 20.73
CA ALA A 341 15.16 -0.66 20.29
C ALA A 341 14.17 -1.35 19.33
N ALA A 342 12.87 -1.35 19.67
CA ALA A 342 11.83 -1.94 18.83
C ALA A 342 11.76 -1.28 17.44
N ARG A 343 11.98 0.04 17.37
CA ARG A 343 12.06 0.78 16.10
C ARG A 343 13.08 0.18 15.13
N LEU A 344 14.23 -0.28 15.63
CA LEU A 344 15.27 -0.93 14.83
C LEU A 344 14.92 -2.39 14.56
N MET A 345 14.49 -3.13 15.57
CA MET A 345 14.23 -4.58 15.48
C MET A 345 12.99 -4.94 14.63
N ASN A 346 12.10 -3.98 14.39
CA ASN A 346 10.92 -4.16 13.55
C ASN A 346 11.14 -3.70 12.10
N ASP A 347 12.34 -3.24 11.74
CA ASP A 347 12.73 -2.95 10.35
C ASP A 347 13.71 -4.01 9.86
N ASP A 348 13.19 -5.07 9.23
CA ASP A 348 14.00 -6.19 8.75
C ASP A 348 15.02 -5.73 7.70
N TYR A 349 14.72 -4.66 6.95
CA TYR A 349 15.70 -4.07 6.02
C TYR A 349 16.81 -3.32 6.76
N ALA A 350 16.53 -2.68 7.90
CA ALA A 350 17.58 -2.06 8.72
C ALA A 350 18.56 -3.11 9.24
N LEU A 351 18.07 -4.27 9.69
CA LEU A 351 18.89 -5.38 10.20
C LEU A 351 19.81 -6.00 9.14
N LEU A 352 19.64 -5.67 7.85
CA LEU A 352 20.48 -6.16 6.76
C LEU A 352 21.33 -5.06 6.10
N ALA A 353 21.16 -3.81 6.53
CA ALA A 353 21.72 -2.66 5.83
C ALA A 353 23.24 -2.56 5.98
N GLU A 354 23.78 -2.91 7.16
CA GLU A 354 25.18 -2.77 7.54
C GLU A 354 25.61 -3.94 8.45
N THR A 355 26.90 -4.17 8.59
CA THR A 355 27.45 -5.16 9.52
C THR A 355 27.64 -4.50 10.89
N ASP A 356 26.60 -4.52 11.72
CA ASP A 356 26.58 -3.86 13.03
C ASP A 356 26.24 -4.82 14.19
N GLY A 357 25.94 -6.09 13.89
CA GLY A 357 25.61 -7.13 14.85
C GLY A 357 24.11 -7.21 15.19
N HIS A 358 23.26 -6.38 14.57
CA HIS A 358 21.82 -6.49 14.66
C HIS A 358 21.32 -7.48 13.61
N VAL A 359 20.90 -8.66 14.06
CA VAL A 359 20.65 -9.79 13.15
C VAL A 359 19.17 -10.04 12.90
N LEU A 360 18.85 -10.37 11.65
CA LEU A 360 17.59 -10.93 11.21
C LEU A 360 17.55 -12.45 11.47
N PRO A 361 16.61 -12.97 12.28
CA PRO A 361 16.44 -14.41 12.46
C PRO A 361 16.07 -15.11 11.15
N MET A 362 16.58 -16.31 10.90
CA MET A 362 16.31 -17.04 9.65
C MET A 362 16.10 -18.54 9.83
N ASP A 363 15.39 -18.94 10.87
CA ASP A 363 15.18 -20.35 11.23
C ASP A 363 14.66 -21.25 10.09
N ARG A 364 13.90 -20.68 9.15
CA ARG A 364 13.35 -21.38 7.97
C ARG A 364 13.93 -20.89 6.63
N GLY A 365 14.89 -19.98 6.67
CA GLY A 365 15.48 -19.34 5.52
C GLY A 365 14.81 -18.02 5.10
N VAL A 366 15.48 -17.33 4.18
CA VAL A 366 15.08 -16.02 3.68
C VAL A 366 15.04 -16.06 2.16
N LEU A 367 13.88 -15.74 1.58
CA LEU A 367 13.72 -15.53 0.15
C LEU A 367 13.97 -14.06 -0.17
N LEU A 368 14.81 -13.81 -1.17
CA LEU A 368 15.12 -12.49 -1.69
C LEU A 368 14.76 -12.39 -3.16
N GLN A 369 14.05 -11.32 -3.52
CA GLN A 369 13.89 -10.87 -4.89
C GLN A 369 14.84 -9.68 -5.10
N VAL A 370 15.75 -9.79 -6.07
CA VAL A 370 16.87 -8.87 -6.21
C VAL A 370 16.93 -8.34 -7.64
N GLY A 371 16.83 -7.04 -7.81
CA GLY A 371 17.18 -6.34 -9.05
C GLY A 371 18.62 -5.84 -8.98
N LEU A 372 19.40 -6.09 -10.03
CA LEU A 372 20.78 -5.58 -10.14
C LEU A 372 20.94 -4.81 -11.46
N PRO A 373 21.86 -3.82 -11.52
CA PRO A 373 22.16 -3.16 -12.79
C PRO A 373 22.62 -4.19 -13.81
N SER A 374 22.19 -4.05 -15.08
CA SER A 374 22.51 -4.99 -16.17
C SER A 374 24.04 -5.19 -16.28
N PRO A 375 24.59 -6.30 -15.78
CA PRO A 375 26.02 -6.51 -15.83
C PRO A 375 26.42 -6.84 -17.26
N PRO A 376 27.69 -6.63 -17.67
CA PRO A 376 28.17 -7.14 -18.94
C PRO A 376 27.92 -8.65 -19.05
N ALA A 377 27.56 -9.14 -20.24
CA ALA A 377 27.36 -10.57 -20.47
C ALA A 377 28.55 -11.40 -19.94
N GLN A 378 28.27 -12.56 -19.32
CA GLN A 378 29.27 -13.45 -18.69
C GLN A 378 29.98 -12.89 -17.44
N SER A 379 29.52 -11.77 -16.88
CA SER A 379 30.02 -11.27 -15.60
C SER A 379 29.63 -12.20 -14.44
N ARG A 380 30.54 -12.31 -13.47
CA ARG A 380 30.26 -12.97 -12.19
C ARG A 380 29.87 -11.92 -11.17
N ILE A 381 28.71 -12.11 -10.57
CA ILE A 381 28.25 -11.31 -9.42
C ILE A 381 28.64 -12.07 -8.16
N THR A 382 29.26 -11.37 -7.22
CA THR A 382 29.59 -11.95 -5.91
C THR A 382 28.52 -11.57 -4.91
N LEU A 383 27.85 -12.57 -4.33
CA LEU A 383 26.93 -12.39 -3.21
C LEU A 383 27.68 -12.68 -1.92
N GLN A 384 27.83 -11.68 -1.06
CA GLN A 384 28.36 -11.81 0.29
C GLN A 384 27.19 -11.82 1.27
N ILE A 385 27.12 -12.86 2.09
CA ILE A 385 26.10 -13.09 3.12
C ILE A 385 26.85 -13.14 4.45
N VAL A 386 26.59 -12.16 5.33
CA VAL A 386 27.23 -12.05 6.65
C VAL A 386 26.21 -12.49 7.69
N GLY A 387 26.61 -13.37 8.60
CA GLY A 387 25.71 -13.95 9.58
C GLY A 387 26.30 -15.19 10.26
N ASN A 388 25.51 -15.82 11.12
CA ASN A 388 25.86 -17.07 11.80
C ASN A 388 24.95 -18.21 11.33
N GLY A 389 25.46 -19.45 11.37
CA GLY A 389 24.67 -20.64 11.00
C GLY A 389 24.13 -20.63 9.56
N ILE A 390 24.81 -19.98 8.61
CA ILE A 390 24.40 -19.95 7.20
C ILE A 390 24.92 -21.19 6.48
N GLU A 391 24.02 -22.02 5.94
CA GLU A 391 24.39 -23.20 5.15
C GLU A 391 24.91 -22.79 3.76
N GLY A 392 24.17 -21.90 3.10
CA GLY A 392 24.44 -21.48 1.74
C GLY A 392 23.28 -20.69 1.13
N ALA A 393 23.27 -20.61 -0.19
CA ALA A 393 22.19 -19.98 -0.94
C ALA A 393 21.85 -20.77 -2.21
N GLN A 394 20.61 -20.64 -2.66
CA GLN A 394 20.10 -21.17 -3.91
C GLN A 394 19.58 -20.03 -4.78
N VAL A 395 19.62 -20.22 -6.10
CA VAL A 395 19.02 -19.31 -7.08
C VAL A 395 17.93 -20.04 -7.85
N TRP A 396 16.82 -19.36 -8.11
CA TRP A 396 15.77 -19.91 -8.96
C TRP A 396 16.17 -19.83 -10.43
N LEU A 397 16.06 -20.96 -11.16
CA LEU A 397 16.28 -21.02 -12.59
C LEU A 397 14.93 -21.13 -13.31
N PRO A 398 14.34 -20.02 -13.79
CA PRO A 398 12.98 -20.02 -14.33
C PRO A 398 12.84 -20.91 -15.57
N GLN A 399 13.90 -21.03 -16.39
CA GLN A 399 13.95 -21.89 -17.58
C GLN A 399 13.75 -23.38 -17.25
N LEU A 400 14.12 -23.78 -16.02
CA LEU A 400 14.12 -25.17 -15.55
C LEU A 400 13.07 -25.40 -14.45
N SER A 401 12.34 -24.36 -14.04
CA SER A 401 11.40 -24.36 -12.93
C SER A 401 11.94 -25.05 -11.68
N ARG A 402 13.19 -24.76 -11.30
CA ARG A 402 13.84 -25.38 -10.13
C ARG A 402 14.86 -24.45 -9.47
N TRP A 403 15.13 -24.74 -8.19
CA TRP A 403 16.24 -24.16 -7.45
C TRP A 403 17.58 -24.79 -7.86
N SER A 404 18.64 -23.97 -7.86
CA SER A 404 20.02 -24.40 -8.06
C SER A 404 20.90 -23.90 -6.93
N THR A 405 21.60 -24.81 -6.26
CA THR A 405 22.55 -24.46 -5.21
C THR A 405 23.72 -23.66 -5.76
N LEU A 406 24.03 -22.55 -5.11
CA LEU A 406 25.18 -21.73 -5.44
C LEU A 406 26.44 -22.30 -4.76
N PRO A 407 27.59 -22.33 -5.46
CA PRO A 407 28.85 -22.69 -4.83
C PRO A 407 29.19 -21.72 -3.70
N VAL A 408 29.46 -22.27 -2.52
CA VAL A 408 29.70 -21.51 -1.28
C VAL A 408 31.17 -21.52 -0.91
N GLU A 409 31.74 -20.35 -0.64
CA GLU A 409 33.04 -20.14 0.01
C GLU A 409 32.78 -19.62 1.43
N ARG A 410 33.17 -20.40 2.45
CA ARG A 410 32.98 -20.00 3.85
C ARG A 410 34.08 -19.02 4.27
N THR A 411 33.67 -17.98 4.97
CA THR A 411 34.54 -16.93 5.53
C THR A 411 34.37 -16.88 7.06
N THR A 412 35.21 -16.10 7.74
CA THR A 412 35.10 -15.93 9.20
C THR A 412 33.81 -15.23 9.65
N SER A 413 33.16 -14.48 8.74
CA SER A 413 31.99 -13.65 9.05
C SER A 413 30.70 -14.13 8.36
N GLY A 414 30.73 -15.25 7.62
CA GLY A 414 29.59 -15.74 6.86
C GLY A 414 30.01 -16.47 5.60
N VAL A 415 29.25 -16.34 4.51
CA VAL A 415 29.47 -17.07 3.26
C VAL A 415 29.50 -16.17 2.04
N VAL A 416 30.27 -16.59 1.03
CA VAL A 416 30.36 -15.92 -0.27
C VAL A 416 29.90 -16.88 -1.36
N CYS A 417 28.93 -16.43 -2.16
CA CYS A 417 28.36 -17.17 -3.28
C CYS A 417 28.66 -16.45 -4.60
N ARG A 418 28.66 -17.20 -5.71
CA ARG A 418 28.85 -16.64 -7.06
C ARG A 418 27.62 -16.90 -7.92
N LEU A 419 27.00 -15.81 -8.39
CA LEU A 419 25.86 -15.81 -9.30
C LEU A 419 26.34 -15.61 -10.74
N ARG A 420 25.73 -16.29 -11.70
CA ARG A 420 25.93 -16.00 -13.12
C ARG A 420 24.80 -15.14 -13.64
N HIS A 421 25.12 -14.21 -14.53
CA HIS A 421 24.10 -13.37 -15.15
C HIS A 421 23.03 -14.18 -15.90
N ASP A 422 23.44 -15.25 -16.57
CA ASP A 422 22.54 -16.07 -17.40
C ASP A 422 21.56 -16.93 -16.57
N ASP A 423 21.73 -17.01 -15.24
CA ASP A 423 20.92 -17.88 -14.38
C ASP A 423 19.46 -17.39 -14.26
N SER A 424 19.22 -16.07 -14.29
CA SER A 424 17.88 -15.47 -14.19
C SER A 424 17.14 -15.41 -15.53
N GLY A 425 17.85 -15.26 -16.64
CA GLY A 425 17.26 -14.87 -17.93
C GLY A 425 16.73 -13.43 -18.00
N THR A 426 16.85 -12.67 -16.92
CA THR A 426 16.41 -11.26 -16.76
C THR A 426 17.41 -10.47 -15.88
N ALA A 427 17.15 -9.20 -15.61
CA ALA A 427 17.92 -8.40 -14.64
C ALA A 427 17.44 -8.59 -13.18
N GLU A 428 16.71 -9.66 -12.90
CA GLU A 428 16.10 -9.94 -11.60
C GLU A 428 16.38 -11.38 -11.16
N TRP A 429 16.77 -11.57 -9.91
CA TRP A 429 17.09 -12.88 -9.32
C TRP A 429 16.18 -13.17 -8.14
N HIS A 430 15.80 -14.44 -8.00
CA HIS A 430 15.20 -14.96 -6.77
C HIS A 430 16.23 -15.84 -6.08
N ILE A 431 16.58 -15.49 -4.84
CA ILE A 431 17.67 -16.11 -4.08
C ILE A 431 17.12 -16.56 -2.74
N LEU A 432 17.28 -17.84 -2.43
CA LEU A 432 16.91 -18.43 -1.15
C LEU A 432 18.16 -18.63 -0.31
N ILE A 433 18.22 -18.01 0.87
CA ILE A 433 19.29 -18.20 1.86
C ILE A 433 18.84 -19.24 2.86
N LEU A 434 19.69 -20.25 3.07
CA LEU A 434 19.36 -21.44 3.85
C LEU A 434 20.09 -21.45 5.20
N PRO A 435 19.38 -21.77 6.31
CA PRO A 435 20.00 -21.95 7.61
C PRO A 435 20.62 -23.35 7.73
N GLU A 436 21.77 -23.45 8.38
CA GLU A 436 22.42 -24.72 8.72
C GLU A 436 21.75 -25.40 9.93
N GLN A 437 21.15 -24.59 10.82
CA GLN A 437 20.49 -25.03 12.04
C GLN A 437 19.50 -23.97 12.55
N ALA A 438 18.65 -24.34 13.50
CA ALA A 438 17.82 -23.40 14.25
C ALA A 438 18.69 -22.36 14.99
N GLY A 439 18.24 -21.11 15.02
CA GLY A 439 18.98 -19.98 15.57
C GLY A 439 19.98 -19.34 14.59
N ALA A 440 19.97 -19.74 13.31
CA ALA A 440 20.71 -19.03 12.26
C ALA A 440 20.18 -17.60 12.11
N ALA A 441 21.11 -16.67 11.86
CA ALA A 441 20.80 -15.26 11.79
C ALA A 441 21.67 -14.54 10.76
N LEU A 442 21.07 -13.56 10.10
CA LEU A 442 21.64 -12.80 9.01
C LEU A 442 21.87 -11.35 9.45
N ASP A 443 23.07 -10.83 9.22
CA ASP A 443 23.48 -9.48 9.64
C ASP A 443 23.62 -8.54 8.44
N HIS A 444 24.10 -9.05 7.29
CA HIS A 444 24.30 -8.19 6.13
C HIS A 444 24.27 -8.96 4.81
N ILE A 445 23.76 -8.30 3.77
CA ILE A 445 23.80 -8.78 2.39
C ILE A 445 24.40 -7.73 1.47
N GLN A 446 25.36 -8.16 0.66
CA GLN A 446 26.00 -7.33 -0.34
C GLN A 446 26.18 -8.08 -1.66
N PHE A 447 25.79 -7.45 -2.77
CA PHE A 447 26.13 -7.91 -4.11
C PHE A 447 27.24 -7.04 -4.68
N ARG A 448 28.35 -7.63 -5.09
CA ARG A 448 29.40 -6.95 -5.86
C ARG A 448 29.19 -7.26 -7.34
N VAL A 449 28.77 -6.24 -8.07
CA VAL A 449 28.45 -6.33 -9.50
C VAL A 449 29.57 -5.66 -10.31
N PRO A 450 30.13 -6.30 -11.35
CA PRO A 450 31.09 -5.66 -12.23
C PRO A 450 30.46 -4.48 -12.98
N GLY A 451 31.08 -3.30 -12.92
CA GLY A 451 30.54 -2.08 -13.54
C GLY A 451 30.92 -0.81 -12.79
N THR A 452 30.51 0.34 -13.32
CA THR A 452 30.69 1.66 -12.68
C THR A 452 29.72 1.85 -11.52
N SER A 453 29.97 2.86 -10.68
CA SER A 453 29.11 3.23 -9.55
C SER A 453 27.65 3.42 -9.95
N LEU A 454 26.75 3.06 -9.05
CA LEU A 454 25.32 3.35 -9.19
C LEU A 454 25.08 4.84 -8.94
N PRO A 455 24.49 5.58 -9.89
CA PRO A 455 24.05 6.93 -9.59
C PRO A 455 22.92 6.88 -8.55
N PRO A 456 22.79 7.92 -7.70
CA PRO A 456 21.60 8.09 -6.88
C PRO A 456 20.34 8.05 -7.75
N TRP A 457 19.27 7.45 -7.24
CA TRP A 457 17.98 7.48 -7.93
C TRP A 457 17.51 8.92 -8.12
N GLN A 458 16.84 9.19 -9.24
CA GLN A 458 16.23 10.48 -9.55
C GLN A 458 14.87 10.24 -10.22
N PRO A 459 13.86 11.10 -9.95
CA PRO A 459 12.56 10.97 -10.59
C PRO A 459 12.67 11.23 -12.10
N THR A 460 11.97 10.43 -12.91
CA THR A 460 11.98 10.55 -14.39
C THR A 460 10.85 11.43 -14.94
N GLY A 461 9.81 11.68 -14.14
CA GLY A 461 8.64 12.47 -14.50
C GLY A 461 8.59 13.86 -13.84
N SER A 462 7.74 14.73 -14.38
CA SER A 462 7.38 15.99 -13.72
C SER A 462 6.24 15.78 -12.72
N PRO A 463 6.24 16.51 -11.59
CA PRO A 463 5.17 16.42 -10.61
C PRO A 463 3.78 16.65 -11.21
N ARG A 464 2.85 15.76 -10.89
CA ARG A 464 1.44 15.84 -11.31
C ARG A 464 0.53 15.18 -10.28
N PRO A 465 -0.73 15.63 -10.16
CA PRO A 465 -1.70 14.98 -9.30
C PRO A 465 -2.07 13.61 -9.85
N TYR A 466 -2.34 12.67 -8.95
CA TYR A 466 -2.94 11.38 -9.27
C TYR A 466 -4.21 11.57 -10.12
N GLN A 467 -4.31 10.81 -11.20
CA GLN A 467 -5.48 10.78 -12.07
C GLN A 467 -5.97 9.35 -12.25
N ILE A 468 -7.06 9.03 -11.56
CA ILE A 468 -7.89 7.90 -11.93
C ILE A 468 -9.01 8.42 -12.82
N SER A 469 -9.03 7.93 -14.07
CA SER A 469 -10.08 8.23 -15.04
C SER A 469 -10.99 7.02 -15.22
N SER A 470 -12.24 7.32 -15.50
CA SER A 470 -13.20 6.33 -15.97
C SER A 470 -13.22 6.36 -17.50
N ASP A 471 -12.94 5.22 -18.14
CA ASP A 471 -12.90 5.13 -19.60
C ASP A 471 -14.28 4.85 -20.21
N HIS A 472 -15.27 4.48 -19.40
CA HIS A 472 -16.58 4.03 -19.86
C HIS A 472 -17.36 5.06 -20.70
N ALA A 473 -17.15 6.36 -20.46
CA ALA A 473 -17.85 7.44 -21.15
C ALA A 473 -17.13 7.88 -22.42
N ARG A 474 -16.01 7.25 -22.78
CA ARG A 474 -15.25 7.65 -23.96
C ARG A 474 -16.03 7.31 -25.23
N PRO A 475 -15.99 8.17 -26.26
CA PRO A 475 -16.73 7.95 -27.50
C PRO A 475 -16.30 6.70 -28.29
N ASP A 476 -15.09 6.19 -28.03
CA ASP A 476 -14.54 4.98 -28.63
C ASP A 476 -14.94 3.70 -27.88
N ASN A 477 -15.65 3.81 -26.75
CA ASN A 477 -16.15 2.65 -26.03
C ASN A 477 -17.21 1.92 -26.85
N THR A 478 -16.95 0.64 -27.14
CA THR A 478 -17.84 -0.22 -27.92
C THR A 478 -18.82 -1.01 -27.06
N ILE A 479 -18.64 -0.99 -25.72
CA ILE A 479 -19.56 -1.61 -24.78
C ILE A 479 -20.52 -0.54 -24.25
N PRO A 480 -21.83 -0.72 -24.41
CA PRO A 480 -22.80 0.18 -23.80
C PRO A 480 -22.70 0.05 -22.28
N ASN A 481 -22.14 1.08 -21.65
CA ASN A 481 -22.07 1.22 -20.20
C ASN A 481 -23.18 2.14 -19.65
N ALA A 482 -24.16 2.47 -20.50
CA ALA A 482 -25.18 3.47 -20.20
C ALA A 482 -26.29 2.86 -19.35
N ASP A 483 -26.06 2.87 -18.04
CA ASP A 483 -27.07 2.69 -17.00
C ASP A 483 -27.92 1.42 -17.12
N PHE A 484 -27.55 0.38 -16.35
CA PHE A 484 -28.33 -0.85 -16.26
C PHE A 484 -29.74 -0.65 -15.63
N ALA A 485 -30.24 0.57 -15.47
CA ALA A 485 -31.49 0.93 -14.79
C ALA A 485 -32.78 0.21 -15.24
N SER A 486 -32.83 -0.44 -16.40
CA SER A 486 -34.06 -1.15 -16.83
C SER A 486 -33.85 -2.45 -17.61
N ASP A 487 -32.77 -2.58 -18.40
CA ASP A 487 -32.31 -3.83 -18.99
C ASP A 487 -30.85 -3.65 -19.42
N PRO A 488 -29.95 -4.62 -19.21
CA PRO A 488 -28.55 -4.47 -19.60
C PRO A 488 -28.43 -4.70 -21.11
N ILE A 489 -28.81 -3.69 -21.91
CA ILE A 489 -28.84 -3.77 -23.37
C ILE A 489 -27.49 -4.29 -23.90
N GLY A 490 -27.54 -5.42 -24.61
CA GLY A 490 -26.36 -6.07 -25.18
C GLY A 490 -25.66 -7.09 -24.28
N TRP A 491 -26.05 -7.19 -23.01
CA TRP A 491 -25.53 -8.21 -22.10
C TRP A 491 -26.47 -9.42 -22.00
N ALA A 492 -25.89 -10.61 -22.11
CA ALA A 492 -26.53 -11.86 -21.74
C ALA A 492 -26.14 -12.22 -20.30
N LEU A 493 -27.13 -12.33 -19.43
CA LEU A 493 -26.96 -12.77 -18.04
C LEU A 493 -27.40 -14.23 -17.91
N SER A 494 -26.60 -15.04 -17.23
CA SER A 494 -26.90 -16.44 -16.93
C SER A 494 -26.49 -16.82 -15.51
N GLY A 495 -27.04 -17.94 -15.00
CA GLY A 495 -26.79 -18.38 -13.62
C GLY A 495 -27.27 -17.35 -12.61
N HIS A 496 -26.44 -17.07 -11.60
CA HIS A 496 -26.73 -16.04 -10.59
C HIS A 496 -26.17 -14.64 -10.95
N ALA A 497 -26.07 -14.30 -12.24
CA ALA A 497 -25.77 -12.94 -12.67
C ALA A 497 -27.03 -12.07 -12.72
N THR A 498 -26.99 -10.89 -12.10
CA THR A 498 -28.10 -9.93 -12.06
C THR A 498 -27.62 -8.50 -12.27
N VAL A 499 -28.57 -7.61 -12.55
CA VAL A 499 -28.32 -6.18 -12.53
C VAL A 499 -28.59 -5.63 -11.14
N ASN A 500 -27.69 -4.77 -10.67
CA ASN A 500 -27.88 -3.95 -9.49
C ASN A 500 -27.89 -2.47 -9.86
N SER A 501 -29.01 -1.79 -9.60
CA SER A 501 -29.21 -0.37 -9.93
C SER A 501 -29.58 0.42 -8.67
N PRO A 502 -29.18 1.71 -8.56
CA PRO A 502 -29.63 2.56 -7.48
C PRO A 502 -31.15 2.66 -7.42
N SER A 503 -31.69 2.63 -6.21
CA SER A 503 -33.13 2.71 -5.96
C SER A 503 -33.39 3.40 -4.64
N ALA A 504 -34.49 4.14 -4.55
CA ALA A 504 -34.99 4.70 -3.30
C ALA A 504 -36.39 4.18 -3.02
N VAL A 505 -36.64 3.77 -1.78
CA VAL A 505 -37.93 3.25 -1.34
C VAL A 505 -38.33 3.96 -0.06
N ASP A 506 -39.57 4.47 -0.03
CA ASP A 506 -40.16 5.00 1.19
C ASP A 506 -40.45 3.87 2.16
N VAL A 507 -40.03 4.07 3.41
CA VAL A 507 -40.14 3.09 4.49
C VAL A 507 -40.98 3.69 5.61
N SER A 508 -42.03 2.97 5.99
CA SER A 508 -42.85 3.27 7.17
C SER A 508 -42.74 2.15 8.19
N GLY A 509 -42.87 2.46 9.48
CA GLY A 509 -42.83 1.45 10.54
C GLY A 509 -41.42 1.11 11.00
N ILE A 510 -40.47 2.03 10.81
CA ILE A 510 -39.11 1.90 11.34
C ILE A 510 -39.19 1.96 12.87
N ALA A 511 -38.40 1.13 13.56
CA ALA A 511 -38.33 1.18 15.02
C ALA A 511 -36.88 1.14 15.52
N VAL A 512 -36.58 1.96 16.51
CA VAL A 512 -35.34 1.92 17.29
C VAL A 512 -35.64 1.13 18.57
N PRO A 513 -35.11 -0.09 18.72
CA PRO A 513 -35.40 -0.94 19.88
C PRO A 513 -34.79 -0.37 21.17
N ASP A 514 -35.42 -0.72 22.29
CA ASP A 514 -34.94 -0.40 23.63
C ASP A 514 -33.74 -1.26 23.97
N SER A 515 -32.55 -0.78 23.63
CA SER A 515 -31.33 -1.51 23.93
C SER A 515 -30.24 -0.49 24.14
N GLY A 516 -29.97 -0.21 25.41
CA GLY A 516 -28.83 0.59 25.81
C GLY A 516 -27.59 0.13 25.05
N LYS A 517 -26.95 1.07 24.35
CA LYS A 517 -25.72 0.88 23.55
C LYS A 517 -25.84 0.05 22.26
N SER A 518 -27.00 -0.46 21.87
CA SER A 518 -27.08 -1.17 20.58
C SER A 518 -27.00 -0.18 19.40
N ARG A 519 -26.33 -0.60 18.32
CA ARG A 519 -26.36 0.09 17.03
C ARG A 519 -27.33 -0.65 16.11
N SER A 520 -28.61 -0.71 16.48
CA SER A 520 -29.61 -1.47 15.72
C SER A 520 -30.86 -0.66 15.40
N ILE A 521 -31.43 -0.92 14.23
CA ILE A 521 -32.73 -0.42 13.77
C ILE A 521 -33.55 -1.60 13.24
N CYS A 522 -34.85 -1.58 13.47
CA CYS A 522 -35.80 -2.51 12.88
C CYS A 522 -36.48 -1.87 11.66
N ILE A 523 -36.49 -2.59 10.54
CA ILE A 523 -37.10 -2.20 9.27
C ILE A 523 -38.06 -3.33 8.87
N PRO A 524 -39.28 -3.04 8.35
CA PRO A 524 -40.22 -4.08 7.96
C PRO A 524 -39.65 -5.09 6.96
N ASP A 525 -39.98 -6.37 7.13
CA ASP A 525 -39.48 -7.47 6.29
C ASP A 525 -39.85 -7.34 4.81
N SER A 526 -40.89 -6.56 4.49
CA SER A 526 -41.32 -6.29 3.13
C SER A 526 -40.38 -5.35 2.36
N VAL A 527 -39.48 -4.65 3.06
CA VAL A 527 -38.52 -3.73 2.45
C VAL A 527 -37.23 -4.48 2.13
N PRO A 528 -36.75 -4.48 0.87
CA PRO A 528 -35.54 -5.18 0.49
C PRO A 528 -34.30 -4.40 0.93
N VAL A 529 -33.90 -4.56 2.19
CA VAL A 529 -32.71 -3.91 2.76
C VAL A 529 -31.45 -4.68 2.39
N ARG A 530 -30.43 -3.95 1.94
CA ARG A 530 -29.11 -4.48 1.63
C ARG A 530 -28.05 -3.90 2.57
N PRO A 531 -26.94 -4.63 2.78
CA PRO A 531 -25.75 -4.08 3.41
C PRO A 531 -25.33 -2.78 2.71
N TYR A 532 -24.95 -1.78 3.51
CA TYR A 532 -24.57 -0.44 3.06
C TYR A 532 -25.64 0.39 2.38
N ASP A 533 -26.92 0.05 2.47
CA ASP A 533 -27.96 1.03 2.14
C ASP A 533 -27.93 2.22 3.10
N LEU A 534 -28.31 3.39 2.61
CA LEU A 534 -28.47 4.60 3.40
C LEU A 534 -29.94 4.78 3.78
N LEU A 535 -30.24 4.69 5.07
CA LEU A 535 -31.57 5.00 5.60
C LEU A 535 -31.59 6.45 6.10
N ASP A 536 -32.38 7.31 5.47
CA ASP A 536 -32.66 8.67 5.96
C ASP A 536 -33.94 8.66 6.80
N VAL A 537 -33.81 8.83 8.11
CA VAL A 537 -34.95 8.87 9.05
C VAL A 537 -35.36 10.32 9.28
N GLN A 538 -36.66 10.60 9.17
CA GLN A 538 -37.21 11.95 9.36
C GLN A 538 -38.46 11.93 10.25
N GLY A 539 -38.68 13.03 10.97
CA GLY A 539 -39.88 13.24 11.79
C GLY A 539 -39.84 12.57 13.17
N SER A 540 -38.65 12.28 13.69
CA SER A 540 -38.46 11.72 15.02
C SER A 540 -38.70 12.76 16.13
N GLU A 541 -39.57 12.43 17.07
CA GLU A 541 -39.78 13.24 18.29
C GLU A 541 -38.69 12.95 19.35
N ARG A 542 -37.96 11.84 19.18
CA ARG A 542 -36.91 11.39 20.10
C ARG A 542 -35.49 11.59 19.55
N GLN A 543 -35.31 12.51 18.61
CA GLN A 543 -34.00 12.92 18.06
C GLN A 543 -33.23 11.81 17.31
N ASN A 544 -33.97 10.86 16.73
CA ASN A 544 -33.43 9.82 15.84
C ASN A 544 -33.34 10.26 14.37
N ASP A 545 -33.61 11.53 14.05
CA ASP A 545 -33.50 12.03 12.67
C ASP A 545 -32.06 11.93 12.10
N GLY A 546 -32.01 11.73 10.78
CA GLY A 546 -30.84 11.77 9.93
C GLY A 546 -30.47 10.42 9.32
N HIS A 547 -29.26 10.38 8.77
CA HIS A 547 -28.79 9.24 7.99
C HIS A 547 -28.21 8.11 8.85
N TYR A 548 -28.52 6.87 8.48
CA TYR A 548 -28.01 5.64 9.06
C TYR A 548 -27.53 4.70 7.95
N ARG A 549 -26.25 4.35 7.95
CA ARG A 549 -25.71 3.37 7.03
C ARG A 549 -25.96 1.96 7.58
N ILE A 550 -26.64 1.11 6.82
CA ILE A 550 -26.81 -0.31 7.15
C ILE A 550 -25.44 -0.99 7.12
N ARG A 551 -25.07 -1.73 8.16
CA ARG A 551 -23.82 -2.51 8.19
C ARG A 551 -24.09 -3.95 7.77
N ASN A 552 -24.91 -4.65 8.54
CA ASN A 552 -25.29 -6.04 8.28
C ASN A 552 -26.63 -6.38 8.94
N ARG A 553 -27.23 -7.47 8.49
CA ARG A 553 -28.52 -7.97 8.98
C ARG A 553 -28.31 -8.79 10.26
N LEU A 554 -29.10 -8.54 11.29
CA LEU A 554 -29.06 -9.27 12.57
C LEU A 554 -30.14 -10.34 12.63
N THR A 555 -31.36 -9.98 12.19
CA THR A 555 -32.51 -10.89 12.07
C THR A 555 -33.32 -10.53 10.82
N THR A 556 -34.47 -11.16 10.59
CA THR A 556 -35.32 -10.85 9.43
C THR A 556 -35.62 -9.34 9.33
N SER A 557 -35.99 -8.70 10.44
CA SER A 557 -36.38 -7.29 10.47
C SER A 557 -35.38 -6.38 11.19
N SER A 558 -34.31 -6.91 11.79
CA SER A 558 -33.35 -6.11 12.55
C SER A 558 -32.01 -6.00 11.86
N TYR A 559 -31.46 -4.79 11.82
CA TYR A 559 -30.24 -4.44 11.12
C TYR A 559 -29.30 -3.70 12.05
N ARG A 560 -28.01 -4.00 11.94
CA ARG A 560 -26.95 -3.21 12.57
C ARG A 560 -26.66 -2.00 11.69
N VAL A 561 -26.48 -0.84 12.32
CA VAL A 561 -26.16 0.43 11.64
C VAL A 561 -24.82 0.98 12.11
N ARG A 562 -24.18 1.85 11.32
CA ARG A 562 -22.91 2.48 11.69
C ARG A 562 -23.09 3.57 12.74
N ARG A 563 -23.99 4.53 12.47
CA ARG A 563 -24.45 5.55 13.43
C ARG A 563 -25.26 4.94 14.55
N ARG A 564 -25.02 5.40 15.79
CA ARG A 564 -25.82 4.97 16.94
C ARG A 564 -27.16 5.74 17.00
N PRO A 565 -28.32 5.05 16.99
CA PRO A 565 -29.61 5.68 17.28
C PRO A 565 -29.65 6.22 18.72
N LYS A 566 -30.38 7.31 18.96
CA LYS A 566 -30.33 8.00 20.25
C LYS A 566 -31.27 7.41 21.28
N ASN A 567 -32.54 7.22 20.91
CA ASN A 567 -33.60 6.90 21.85
C ASN A 567 -34.55 5.85 21.26
N LYS A 568 -35.16 5.04 22.13
CA LYS A 568 -36.22 4.12 21.73
C LYS A 568 -37.38 4.89 21.12
N GLU A 569 -37.81 4.47 19.94
CA GLU A 569 -38.93 5.07 19.20
C GLU A 569 -39.45 4.06 18.18
N GLY A 570 -40.74 4.12 17.83
CA GLY A 570 -41.37 3.25 16.84
C GLY A 570 -42.17 4.06 15.84
N GLU A 571 -42.66 3.38 14.80
CA GLU A 571 -43.50 3.98 13.75
C GLU A 571 -42.83 5.13 12.98
N LEU A 572 -41.50 5.17 13.00
CA LEU A 572 -40.71 6.14 12.26
C LEU A 572 -40.88 5.94 10.75
N ARG A 573 -40.66 7.02 10.01
CA ARG A 573 -40.66 7.06 8.55
C ARG A 573 -39.29 7.47 8.04
N GLY A 574 -38.99 7.05 6.84
CA GLY A 574 -37.73 7.40 6.19
C GLY A 574 -37.67 6.94 4.76
N THR A 575 -36.54 7.19 4.15
CA THR A 575 -36.24 6.75 2.79
C THR A 575 -35.01 5.86 2.84
N LEU A 576 -35.12 4.64 2.33
CA LEU A 576 -33.99 3.74 2.15
C LEU A 576 -33.48 3.89 0.72
N ALA A 577 -32.24 4.35 0.59
CA ALA A 577 -31.56 4.52 -0.69
C ALA A 577 -30.44 3.49 -0.84
N HIS A 578 -30.44 2.79 -1.97
CA HIS A 578 -29.32 1.98 -2.43
C HIS A 578 -28.42 2.86 -3.31
N ASP A 579 -27.28 3.29 -2.78
CA ASP A 579 -26.30 4.19 -3.43
C ASP A 579 -24.90 3.54 -3.51
N HIS A 580 -24.87 2.21 -3.71
CA HIS A 580 -23.65 1.41 -3.57
C HIS A 580 -22.66 1.57 -4.76
N GLY A 581 -23.02 2.28 -5.82
CA GLY A 581 -22.29 2.34 -7.10
C GLY A 581 -20.84 2.84 -7.05
N CYS A 582 -20.15 2.80 -8.20
CA CYS A 582 -18.83 3.41 -8.36
C CYS A 582 -19.00 4.89 -8.69
N GLY A 583 -18.42 5.79 -7.91
CA GLY A 583 -18.51 7.24 -8.13
C GLY A 583 -17.84 7.73 -9.43
N PHE A 584 -17.00 6.90 -10.07
CA PHE A 584 -16.46 7.14 -11.41
C PHE A 584 -17.41 6.76 -12.54
N VAL A 585 -18.52 6.10 -12.24
CA VAL A 585 -19.48 5.62 -13.22
C VAL A 585 -20.83 6.27 -12.92
N PRO A 586 -21.26 7.27 -13.72
CA PRO A 586 -22.56 7.88 -13.59
C PRO A 586 -23.67 6.84 -13.60
N GLY A 587 -24.72 7.08 -12.82
CA GLY A 587 -25.85 6.16 -12.67
C GLY A 587 -25.61 5.05 -11.64
N GLY A 588 -24.36 4.76 -11.23
CA GLY A 588 -24.05 3.87 -10.11
C GLY A 588 -24.45 2.39 -10.28
N SER A 589 -25.02 2.02 -11.42
CA SER A 589 -25.45 0.67 -11.74
C SER A 589 -24.24 -0.28 -11.94
N CYS A 590 -24.38 -1.54 -11.55
CA CYS A 590 -23.37 -2.58 -11.71
C CYS A 590 -23.99 -3.94 -12.04
N LEU A 591 -23.14 -4.84 -12.55
CA LEU A 591 -23.46 -6.25 -12.71
C LEU A 591 -23.04 -7.00 -11.45
N ASP A 592 -23.99 -7.71 -10.86
CA ASP A 592 -23.79 -8.56 -9.70
C ASP A 592 -23.60 -10.00 -10.19
N VAL A 593 -22.49 -10.63 -9.82
CA VAL A 593 -22.13 -11.97 -10.28
C VAL A 593 -21.70 -12.83 -9.09
N ARG A 594 -22.31 -14.01 -8.94
CA ARG A 594 -22.10 -14.93 -7.80
C ARG A 594 -22.09 -16.38 -8.29
N GLY A 595 -21.31 -17.26 -7.66
CA GLY A 595 -21.38 -18.71 -7.92
C GLY A 595 -21.17 -19.05 -9.40
N ASP A 596 -22.14 -19.72 -10.01
CA ASP A 596 -22.16 -20.06 -11.45
C ASP A 596 -22.61 -18.91 -12.38
N GLY A 597 -22.78 -17.70 -11.85
CA GLY A 597 -23.20 -16.53 -12.61
C GLY A 597 -22.17 -16.08 -13.65
N GLU A 598 -22.67 -15.71 -14.83
CA GLU A 598 -21.88 -15.09 -15.90
C GLU A 598 -22.67 -13.94 -16.52
N ALA A 599 -22.02 -12.80 -16.70
CA ALA A 599 -22.51 -11.71 -17.54
C ALA A 599 -21.60 -11.60 -18.76
N SER A 600 -22.16 -11.68 -19.97
CA SER A 600 -21.36 -11.61 -21.19
C SER A 600 -21.91 -10.66 -22.25
N VAL A 601 -21.03 -10.08 -23.04
CA VAL A 601 -21.37 -9.18 -24.15
C VAL A 601 -20.53 -9.54 -25.38
N LEU A 602 -21.17 -9.53 -26.55
CA LEU A 602 -20.50 -9.75 -27.84
C LEU A 602 -20.27 -8.40 -28.53
N VAL A 603 -19.01 -8.08 -28.80
CA VAL A 603 -18.60 -6.82 -29.40
C VAL A 603 -18.05 -7.06 -30.81
N SER A 604 -18.61 -6.40 -31.81
CA SER A 604 -18.08 -6.42 -33.17
C SER A 604 -16.82 -5.54 -33.27
N LEU A 605 -15.77 -6.06 -33.91
CA LEU A 605 -14.52 -5.33 -34.10
C LEU A 605 -14.40 -4.83 -35.55
N PRO A 606 -13.90 -3.59 -35.77
CA PRO A 606 -13.56 -3.12 -37.11
C PRO A 606 -12.54 -4.04 -37.80
N ASN A 607 -12.66 -4.19 -39.11
CA ASN A 607 -11.70 -4.97 -39.89
C ASN A 607 -10.29 -4.39 -39.76
N GLY A 608 -9.30 -5.27 -39.55
CA GLY A 608 -7.90 -4.88 -39.36
C GLY A 608 -7.55 -4.41 -37.93
N THR A 609 -8.42 -4.62 -36.95
CA THR A 609 -8.08 -4.40 -35.54
C THR A 609 -6.94 -5.34 -35.12
N GLU A 610 -5.80 -4.79 -34.70
CA GLU A 610 -4.65 -5.59 -34.23
C GLU A 610 -4.59 -5.71 -32.71
N ARG A 611 -5.20 -4.77 -31.99
CA ARG A 611 -5.21 -4.74 -30.54
C ARG A 611 -6.55 -4.23 -30.01
N ILE A 612 -6.93 -4.74 -28.84
CA ILE A 612 -8.01 -4.17 -28.02
C ILE A 612 -7.46 -3.71 -26.67
N ARG A 613 -8.11 -2.70 -26.10
CA ARG A 613 -7.94 -2.31 -24.71
C ARG A 613 -9.26 -2.53 -23.97
N THR A 614 -9.18 -3.16 -22.81
CA THR A 614 -10.32 -3.33 -21.90
C THR A 614 -10.00 -2.67 -20.57
N SER A 615 -10.95 -1.99 -19.96
CA SER A 615 -10.84 -1.56 -18.57
C SER A 615 -12.19 -1.62 -17.88
N LEU A 616 -12.20 -1.87 -16.58
CA LEU A 616 -13.43 -1.95 -15.79
C LEU A 616 -13.15 -1.66 -14.32
N PHE A 617 -14.21 -1.45 -13.55
CA PHE A 617 -14.18 -1.46 -12.09
C PHE A 617 -14.78 -2.75 -11.56
N HIS A 618 -14.17 -3.32 -10.53
CA HIS A 618 -14.67 -4.49 -9.84
C HIS A 618 -14.52 -4.39 -8.32
N ARG A 619 -15.34 -5.13 -7.58
CA ARG A 619 -15.17 -5.34 -6.14
C ARG A 619 -15.88 -6.61 -5.67
N VAL A 620 -15.60 -7.02 -4.44
CA VAL A 620 -16.29 -8.06 -3.69
C VAL A 620 -17.25 -7.42 -2.69
N VAL A 621 -18.39 -8.05 -2.45
CA VAL A 621 -19.34 -7.64 -1.42
C VAL A 621 -19.53 -8.76 -0.41
N ASP A 622 -18.88 -8.63 0.74
CA ASP A 622 -19.08 -9.48 1.91
C ASP A 622 -19.08 -8.63 3.19
N PRO A 623 -20.25 -8.12 3.62
CA PRO A 623 -20.33 -7.19 4.73
C PRO A 623 -19.96 -7.81 6.09
N ASP A 624 -20.10 -9.13 6.22
CA ASP A 624 -19.85 -9.84 7.48
C ASP A 624 -18.36 -10.08 7.68
N SER A 625 -17.59 -10.15 6.59
CA SER A 625 -16.13 -10.28 6.57
C SER A 625 -15.38 -8.93 6.58
N LEU A 626 -16.09 -7.80 6.70
CA LEU A 626 -15.45 -6.49 6.80
C LEU A 626 -14.77 -6.30 8.16
N GLY A 627 -13.44 -6.23 8.13
CA GLY A 627 -12.58 -6.13 9.30
C GLY A 627 -11.15 -5.75 8.94
N THR A 628 -10.27 -5.74 9.94
CA THR A 628 -8.94 -5.13 9.82
C THR A 628 -7.92 -6.01 9.08
N ARG A 629 -8.17 -7.32 8.95
CA ARG A 629 -7.18 -8.29 8.44
C ARG A 629 -7.56 -8.97 7.11
N ASP A 630 -8.84 -9.17 6.86
CA ASP A 630 -9.28 -10.06 5.78
C ASP A 630 -9.51 -9.28 4.48
N VAL A 631 -8.54 -9.31 3.57
CA VAL A 631 -8.78 -8.95 2.16
C VAL A 631 -9.44 -10.15 1.48
N PRO A 632 -10.52 -9.95 0.71
CA PRO A 632 -11.11 -11.04 -0.03
C PRO A 632 -10.09 -11.54 -1.06
N GLY A 633 -9.86 -12.86 -1.11
CA GLY A 633 -8.93 -13.47 -2.06
C GLY A 633 -9.30 -13.23 -3.52
N ARG A 634 -8.63 -13.92 -4.46
CA ARG A 634 -8.98 -13.86 -5.89
C ARG A 634 -10.39 -14.42 -6.11
N GLN A 635 -11.30 -13.57 -6.57
CA GLN A 635 -12.72 -13.90 -6.70
C GLN A 635 -13.30 -13.46 -8.03
N ALA A 636 -12.79 -12.38 -8.62
CA ALA A 636 -13.25 -11.87 -9.90
C ALA A 636 -12.49 -12.52 -11.07
N ARG A 637 -13.21 -12.86 -12.16
CA ARG A 637 -12.65 -13.41 -13.39
C ARG A 637 -13.20 -12.67 -14.61
N VAL A 638 -12.31 -12.34 -15.53
CA VAL A 638 -12.63 -11.71 -16.81
C VAL A 638 -12.07 -12.58 -17.93
N GLU A 639 -12.87 -12.84 -18.96
CA GLU A 639 -12.51 -13.73 -20.07
C GLU A 639 -12.81 -13.06 -21.43
N TRP A 640 -11.88 -13.21 -22.38
CA TRP A 640 -11.98 -12.72 -23.75
C TRP A 640 -11.91 -13.90 -24.72
N THR A 641 -12.99 -14.10 -25.47
CA THR A 641 -13.03 -15.08 -26.57
C THR A 641 -13.10 -14.36 -27.91
N PHE A 642 -12.09 -14.54 -28.77
CA PHE A 642 -12.04 -13.95 -30.11
C PHE A 642 -12.72 -14.86 -31.12
N ILE A 643 -13.68 -14.32 -31.87
CA ILE A 643 -14.62 -15.09 -32.69
C ILE A 643 -14.57 -14.58 -34.15
N ASP A 644 -14.56 -15.51 -35.10
CA ASP A 644 -14.59 -15.21 -36.54
C ASP A 644 -16.00 -14.82 -37.05
N LEU A 645 -16.12 -14.55 -38.37
CA LEU A 645 -17.40 -14.21 -39.00
C LEU A 645 -18.45 -15.35 -38.97
N ASN A 646 -18.02 -16.59 -38.73
CA ASN A 646 -18.88 -17.77 -38.68
C ASN A 646 -19.29 -18.14 -37.25
N GLY A 647 -18.86 -17.35 -36.24
CA GLY A 647 -19.14 -17.64 -34.83
C GLY A 647 -18.17 -18.65 -34.20
N VAL A 648 -17.05 -18.96 -34.84
CA VAL A 648 -16.05 -19.93 -34.37
C VAL A 648 -14.95 -19.23 -33.55
N PRO A 649 -14.62 -19.69 -32.33
CA PRO A 649 -13.47 -19.21 -31.59
C PRO A 649 -12.15 -19.46 -32.34
N LEU A 650 -11.32 -18.41 -32.48
CA LEU A 650 -10.07 -18.46 -33.24
C LEU A 650 -8.86 -18.90 -32.40
N ALA A 651 -8.96 -18.80 -31.08
CA ALA A 651 -7.93 -19.19 -30.13
C ALA A 651 -8.56 -19.65 -28.82
N ALA A 652 -7.74 -20.25 -27.94
CA ALA A 652 -8.13 -20.43 -26.54
C ALA A 652 -8.48 -19.06 -25.94
N ALA A 653 -9.50 -19.03 -25.09
CA ALA A 653 -9.88 -17.81 -24.41
C ALA A 653 -8.71 -17.28 -23.58
N SER A 654 -8.46 -15.98 -23.68
CA SER A 654 -7.60 -15.31 -22.72
C SER A 654 -8.44 -15.02 -21.49
N ASP A 655 -7.90 -15.24 -20.30
CA ASP A 655 -8.57 -14.85 -19.07
C ASP A 655 -7.63 -14.17 -18.09
N ALA A 656 -8.22 -13.47 -17.13
CA ALA A 656 -7.53 -12.82 -16.04
C ALA A 656 -8.31 -13.06 -14.75
N GLN A 657 -7.59 -13.50 -13.72
CA GLN A 657 -8.08 -13.51 -12.35
C GLN A 657 -7.71 -12.20 -11.68
N LEU A 658 -8.67 -11.60 -11.00
CA LEU A 658 -8.51 -10.33 -10.30
C LEU A 658 -8.61 -10.56 -8.80
N ASP A 659 -7.67 -9.97 -8.06
CA ASP A 659 -7.70 -9.97 -6.60
C ASP A 659 -8.97 -9.24 -6.11
N GLY A 660 -9.64 -9.81 -5.12
CA GLY A 660 -10.77 -9.16 -4.49
C GLY A 660 -10.35 -7.94 -3.66
N SER A 661 -11.28 -7.00 -3.53
CA SER A 661 -11.27 -5.91 -2.55
C SER A 661 -12.71 -5.52 -2.28
N TYR A 662 -13.02 -5.02 -1.09
CA TYR A 662 -14.35 -4.50 -0.78
C TYR A 662 -14.56 -3.07 -1.34
N GLN A 663 -13.49 -2.34 -1.65
CA GLN A 663 -13.57 -1.11 -2.44
C GLN A 663 -13.54 -1.41 -3.95
N TRP A 664 -14.03 -0.46 -4.74
CA TRP A 664 -13.88 -0.52 -6.18
C TRP A 664 -12.40 -0.45 -6.59
N GLN A 665 -11.96 -1.44 -7.34
CA GLN A 665 -10.64 -1.51 -7.96
C GLN A 665 -10.77 -1.28 -9.46
N LYS A 666 -9.82 -0.56 -10.06
CA LYS A 666 -9.73 -0.42 -11.52
C LYS A 666 -8.82 -1.51 -12.07
N ALA A 667 -9.27 -2.22 -13.09
CA ALA A 667 -8.46 -3.17 -13.85
C ALA A 667 -8.34 -2.70 -15.31
N GLU A 668 -7.18 -2.90 -15.91
CA GLU A 668 -6.90 -2.58 -17.31
C GLU A 668 -6.14 -3.71 -18.00
N PHE A 669 -6.50 -4.00 -19.24
CA PHE A 669 -5.95 -5.08 -20.03
C PHE A 669 -5.72 -4.65 -21.47
N SER A 670 -4.73 -5.25 -22.12
CA SER A 670 -4.51 -5.09 -23.56
C SER A 670 -4.17 -6.43 -24.19
N HIS A 671 -4.89 -6.76 -25.25
CA HIS A 671 -4.73 -8.02 -25.97
C HIS A 671 -4.43 -7.76 -27.45
N THR A 672 -3.53 -8.56 -28.00
CA THR A 672 -3.38 -8.69 -29.46
C THR A 672 -4.58 -9.47 -30.00
N VAL A 673 -5.16 -8.99 -31.08
CA VAL A 673 -6.32 -9.60 -31.73
C VAL A 673 -5.85 -10.60 -32.79
N PRO A 674 -6.29 -11.87 -32.73
CA PRO A 674 -5.96 -12.87 -33.75
C PRO A 674 -6.44 -12.47 -35.15
N LEU A 675 -5.65 -12.79 -36.18
CA LEU A 675 -6.03 -12.55 -37.57
C LEU A 675 -7.36 -13.25 -37.91
N GLY A 676 -8.26 -12.54 -38.58
CA GLY A 676 -9.58 -13.06 -38.97
C GLY A 676 -10.66 -12.90 -37.91
N THR A 677 -10.35 -12.29 -36.76
CA THR A 677 -11.33 -11.96 -35.72
C THR A 677 -12.34 -10.95 -36.25
N ALA A 678 -13.63 -11.26 -36.10
CA ALA A 678 -14.73 -10.36 -36.41
C ALA A 678 -15.35 -9.76 -35.14
N SER A 679 -15.33 -10.49 -34.04
CA SER A 679 -15.91 -10.07 -32.77
C SER A 679 -15.14 -10.62 -31.57
N VAL A 680 -15.34 -10.00 -30.41
CA VAL A 680 -14.84 -10.49 -29.13
C VAL A 680 -16.01 -10.64 -28.16
N LYS A 681 -16.15 -11.83 -27.56
CA LYS A 681 -17.03 -12.05 -26.42
C LYS A 681 -16.25 -11.72 -25.15
N LEU A 682 -16.71 -10.74 -24.40
CA LEU A 682 -16.23 -10.43 -23.05
C LEU A 682 -17.17 -11.10 -22.04
N SER A 683 -16.63 -11.93 -21.15
CA SER A 683 -17.36 -12.59 -20.07
C SER A 683 -16.82 -12.16 -18.72
N LEU A 684 -17.74 -11.78 -17.82
CA LEU A 684 -17.49 -11.44 -16.42
C LEU A 684 -18.07 -12.53 -15.54
N ALA A 685 -17.23 -13.15 -14.72
CA ALA A 685 -17.58 -14.31 -13.91
C ALA A 685 -16.95 -14.22 -12.51
N THR A 686 -17.29 -15.17 -11.65
CA THR A 686 -16.61 -15.40 -10.37
C THR A 686 -16.30 -16.88 -10.22
N GLN A 687 -15.32 -17.23 -9.40
CA GLN A 687 -15.07 -18.62 -8.98
C GLN A 687 -15.55 -18.88 -7.55
N SER A 688 -16.27 -17.91 -6.95
CA SER A 688 -16.66 -17.93 -5.56
C SER A 688 -18.15 -17.75 -5.39
N GLU A 689 -18.68 -18.29 -4.29
CA GLU A 689 -20.01 -17.99 -3.77
C GLU A 689 -20.12 -16.57 -3.21
N LEU A 690 -19.04 -15.79 -3.19
CA LEU A 690 -19.09 -14.38 -2.84
C LEU A 690 -19.53 -13.52 -4.02
N LEU A 691 -20.32 -12.49 -3.72
CA LEU A 691 -20.84 -11.57 -4.71
C LEU A 691 -19.69 -10.67 -5.21
N VAL A 692 -19.47 -10.68 -6.52
CA VAL A 692 -18.58 -9.77 -7.23
C VAL A 692 -19.43 -8.78 -8.00
N GLN A 693 -19.07 -7.50 -7.93
CA GLN A 693 -19.73 -6.43 -8.69
C GLN A 693 -18.79 -5.88 -9.74
N TYR A 694 -19.31 -5.64 -10.95
CA TYR A 694 -18.58 -5.06 -12.08
C TYR A 694 -19.30 -3.82 -12.63
N THR A 695 -18.55 -2.78 -12.97
CA THR A 695 -19.12 -1.56 -13.59
C THR A 695 -18.06 -0.80 -14.39
N GLY A 696 -18.47 0.26 -15.10
CA GLY A 696 -17.57 1.13 -15.83
C GLY A 696 -16.79 0.42 -16.93
N ILE A 697 -17.44 -0.52 -17.61
CA ILE A 697 -16.79 -1.37 -18.60
C ILE A 697 -16.49 -0.55 -19.86
N TYR A 698 -15.24 -0.59 -20.27
CA TYR A 698 -14.71 -0.03 -21.48
C TYR A 698 -14.03 -1.11 -22.29
N LEU A 699 -14.40 -1.24 -23.56
CA LEU A 699 -13.64 -2.03 -24.52
C LEU A 699 -13.58 -1.24 -25.82
N ALA A 700 -12.38 -1.05 -26.35
CA ALA A 700 -12.21 -0.39 -27.64
C ALA A 700 -11.10 -1.04 -28.46
N PRO A 701 -11.26 -1.11 -29.79
CA PRO A 701 -10.15 -1.38 -30.69
C PRO A 701 -9.14 -0.23 -30.62
N THR A 702 -7.85 -0.54 -30.57
CA THR A 702 -6.78 0.46 -30.61
C THR A 702 -6.01 0.31 -31.92
N GLY A 703 -5.75 1.43 -32.61
CA GLY A 703 -4.94 1.46 -33.83
C GLY A 703 -3.47 1.10 -33.57
N LYS A 704 -2.72 0.91 -34.67
CA LYS A 704 -1.28 0.62 -34.68
C LYS A 704 -0.43 1.58 -33.85
#